data_AF-A0A6M8W3D9-F1
#
_entry.id   AF-A0A6M8W3D9-F1
#
_cell.length_a   1.000
_cell.length_b   1.000
_cell.length_c   1.000
_cell.angle_alpha   90.00
_cell.angle_beta   90.00
_cell.angle_gamma   90.00
#
_symmetry.space_group_name_H-M   'P 1'
#
loop_
_entity.id
_entity.type
_entity.pdbx_description
1 polymer ?
#
loop_
_entity_poly.entity_id
_entity_poly.type
_entity_poly.pdbx_seq_one_letter_code
_entity_poly.pdbx_strand_id
1 'polypeptide(L)'
;MTKNTSRKTDHINLPLSEKHPAHPETDHIVKLTGGAEIDCSEAVSEYISGSDWRIKANANTGYSNAGMINNVAGKVIANFWLDEIYAPEEGEAHRSGALHIHDLDCLTGYCAGWSLRALLNEGFNGVQGRVSSRPPRHFREALGQMSNFLGILQSEWAGAQAFSSFDTYLAPYVFYDSLDFKDVKKAIRQFVYNLNVPARWGQSPFTNITLDITVPEDLQDQYPTYCDEHLFKDIENEELLDRLRKRDMGIRDLEDARFSHFKPEMDMINIAYYEVMTEGDAGGQPFTFPIPTVNITEDFDWDSKVAQAIFENTAKVGSSYFQNFVGSQWMTNEKGERVRNPEAYSPGAVRSMCCRLQLDLRELLKRGNGLFGSAEMTGSLGVVTLNMARLGYIYKGDKAALYREIDRLMDIAKSTLEKKRIFVHKMYNRGFYPYTARYLPFLRNHFSTIGVNGMNEMLRNFTNDSVDLTDEEGITFALEILDHMRKKIITYQEDTGNLYNLEATPAEGTTYRFAKEDKKRFPDILQAGFDDNIYYTNSSQIPVGHTDDPFEALELQNKLQCKYTGGTVLHLYMGEKLSSGEACRRFVKKVIENYQLPYITITPVFSTCETHGYLNGEQPECPHCGTETSVWTRVMGYFRPVESFNTGKKGEHRERLHFEENRIESKNLL
;
A
#
# COMPACT_ATOMS: atom_id res chain seq x y z
N MET A 1 0.53 34.56 -23.57
CA MET A 1 1.15 35.59 -22.69
C MET A 1 0.10 36.06 -21.69
N THR A 2 0.05 35.39 -20.54
CA THR A 2 -0.84 35.74 -19.42
C THR A 2 0.02 35.65 -18.15
N LYS A 3 -0.04 36.73 -17.37
CA LYS A 3 0.90 37.05 -16.30
C LYS A 3 0.80 36.02 -15.17
N ASN A 4 1.92 35.36 -14.90
CA ASN A 4 2.15 34.58 -13.69
C ASN A 4 2.24 35.57 -12.51
N THR A 5 1.12 35.86 -11.85
CA THR A 5 1.13 36.64 -10.61
C THR A 5 1.68 35.75 -9.51
N SER A 6 2.91 36.04 -9.05
CA SER A 6 3.42 35.48 -7.81
C SER A 6 2.43 35.79 -6.69
N ARG A 7 1.89 34.74 -6.06
CA ARG A 7 1.14 34.89 -4.81
C ARG A 7 2.14 35.40 -3.78
N LYS A 8 2.05 36.70 -3.48
CA LYS A 8 2.71 37.27 -2.30
C LYS A 8 2.18 36.53 -1.08
N THR A 9 3.09 36.14 -0.20
CA THR A 9 2.82 35.63 1.14
C THR A 9 2.13 36.74 1.95
N ASP A 10 0.80 36.78 1.88
CA ASP A 10 0.02 37.59 2.81
C ASP A 10 0.00 36.84 4.15
N HIS A 11 0.94 37.18 5.04
CA HIS A 11 0.83 36.81 6.45
C HIS A 11 -0.50 37.39 6.96
N ILE A 12 -1.40 36.52 7.40
CA ILE A 12 -2.65 36.92 8.03
C ILE A 12 -2.30 37.48 9.42
N ASN A 13 -1.87 38.74 9.46
CA ASN A 13 -1.68 39.49 10.71
C ASN A 13 -3.06 39.98 11.18
N LEU A 14 -3.77 39.13 11.91
CA LEU A 14 -4.94 39.56 12.66
C LEU A 14 -4.43 40.37 13.87
N PRO A 15 -4.81 41.65 14.02
CA PRO A 15 -4.35 42.44 15.15
C PRO A 15 -4.93 41.85 16.44
N LEU A 16 -4.06 41.32 17.29
CA LEU A 16 -4.42 40.96 18.66
C LEU A 16 -4.76 42.25 19.43
N SER A 17 -5.93 42.24 20.07
CA SER A 17 -6.35 43.30 21.00
C SER A 17 -5.27 43.55 22.05
N GLU A 18 -4.96 44.82 22.36
CA GLU A 18 -4.03 45.25 23.43
C GLU A 18 -4.41 44.71 24.83
N LYS A 19 -5.58 44.09 24.97
CA LYS A 19 -6.06 43.43 26.20
C LYS A 19 -6.08 41.90 26.12
N HIS A 20 -5.33 41.29 25.21
CA HIS A 20 -5.19 39.83 25.21
C HIS A 20 -4.27 39.42 26.37
N PRO A 21 -4.72 38.60 27.34
CA PRO A 21 -3.93 38.21 28.52
C PRO A 21 -2.74 37.28 28.19
N ALA A 22 -2.47 37.04 26.90
CA ALA A 22 -1.40 36.17 26.46
C ALA A 22 -0.14 37.00 26.19
N HIS A 23 1.02 36.55 26.66
CA HIS A 23 2.32 37.12 26.32
C HIS A 23 2.65 36.79 24.86
N PRO A 24 2.57 37.75 23.92
CA PRO A 24 2.64 37.48 22.49
C PRO A 24 3.98 36.88 22.05
N GLU A 25 5.04 37.05 22.84
CA GLU A 25 6.39 36.53 22.57
C GLU A 25 6.61 35.08 23.05
N THR A 26 5.75 34.54 23.93
CA THR A 26 5.97 33.22 24.55
C THR A 26 4.79 32.28 24.43
N ASP A 27 3.56 32.79 24.39
CA ASP A 27 2.36 31.97 24.55
C ASP A 27 1.93 31.23 23.28
N HIS A 28 2.57 31.56 22.15
CA HIS A 28 2.43 30.83 20.88
C HIS A 28 3.42 29.67 20.75
N ILE A 29 4.39 29.53 21.66
CA ILE A 29 5.44 28.51 21.62
C ILE A 29 5.10 27.39 22.59
N VAL A 30 4.80 26.20 22.06
CA VAL A 30 4.68 24.98 22.87
C VAL A 30 6.07 24.40 23.07
N LYS A 31 6.57 24.40 24.32
CA LYS A 31 7.80 23.71 24.70
C LYS A 31 7.49 22.27 25.10
N LEU A 32 8.09 21.32 24.41
CA LEU A 32 8.06 19.92 24.82
C LEU A 32 9.17 19.67 25.85
N THR A 33 8.98 18.68 26.72
CA THR A 33 9.88 18.38 27.85
C THR A 33 11.31 18.06 27.42
N GLY A 34 11.54 17.64 26.17
CA GLY A 34 12.86 17.47 25.54
C GLY A 34 13.47 18.71 24.86
N GLY A 35 12.86 19.89 24.96
CA GLY A 35 13.42 21.16 24.49
C GLY A 35 13.07 21.55 23.05
N ALA A 36 12.30 20.75 22.31
CA ALA A 36 11.72 21.18 21.05
C ALA A 36 10.65 22.26 21.26
N GLU A 37 10.68 23.27 20.39
CA GLU A 37 9.75 24.39 20.39
C GLU A 37 8.89 24.34 19.12
N ILE A 38 7.56 24.42 19.27
CA ILE A 38 6.62 24.50 18.15
C ILE A 38 5.89 25.83 18.24
N ASP A 39 6.12 26.69 17.24
CA ASP A 39 5.35 27.92 17.04
C ASP A 39 4.00 27.57 16.41
N CYS A 40 2.92 27.78 17.17
CA CYS A 40 1.55 27.54 16.70
C CYS A 40 1.13 28.47 15.56
N SER A 41 1.59 29.73 15.57
CA SER A 41 1.25 30.72 14.55
C SER A 41 1.94 30.38 13.24
N GLU A 42 3.21 29.98 13.30
CA GLU A 42 3.97 29.51 12.14
C GLU A 42 3.34 28.22 11.58
N ALA A 43 3.10 27.22 12.43
CA ALA A 43 2.56 25.93 11.99
C ALA A 43 1.22 26.07 11.23
N VAL A 44 0.33 26.95 11.68
CA VAL A 44 -0.94 27.25 11.00
C VAL A 44 -0.73 28.09 9.74
N SER A 45 0.10 29.14 9.81
CA SER A 45 0.35 30.06 8.70
C SER A 45 1.03 29.38 7.51
N GLU A 46 1.99 28.48 7.78
CA GLU A 46 2.65 27.67 6.76
C GLU A 46 1.68 26.76 6.01
N TYR A 47 0.71 26.17 6.73
CA TYR A 47 -0.30 25.33 6.11
C TYR A 47 -1.21 26.17 5.20
N ILE A 48 -1.73 27.29 5.70
CA ILE A 48 -2.62 28.18 4.95
C ILE A 48 -1.93 28.75 3.69
N SER A 49 -0.66 29.11 3.80
CA SER A 49 0.10 29.67 2.68
C SER A 49 0.56 28.61 1.67
N GLY A 50 0.61 27.33 2.08
CA GLY A 50 1.15 26.24 1.26
C GLY A 50 2.67 26.20 1.21
N SER A 51 3.38 26.90 2.12
CA SER A 51 4.84 27.03 2.09
C SER A 51 5.58 25.78 2.59
N ASP A 52 4.94 24.94 3.41
CA ASP A 52 5.53 23.68 3.88
C ASP A 52 5.32 22.55 2.86
N TRP A 53 6.42 22.01 2.33
CA TRP A 53 6.39 20.86 1.42
C TRP A 53 5.67 19.63 2.00
N ARG A 54 5.65 19.49 3.34
CA ARG A 54 4.99 18.37 4.04
C ARG A 54 3.48 18.33 3.81
N ILE A 55 2.87 19.44 3.39
CA ILE A 55 1.45 19.50 3.01
C ILE A 55 1.14 18.55 1.84
N LYS A 56 2.14 18.27 0.98
CA LYS A 56 2.02 17.32 -0.14
C LYS A 56 2.80 16.02 0.10
N ALA A 57 3.27 15.73 1.32
CA ALA A 57 4.03 14.52 1.59
C ALA A 57 3.24 13.23 1.33
N ASN A 58 1.91 13.31 1.42
CA ASN A 58 0.95 12.24 1.11
C ASN A 58 -0.05 12.74 0.07
N ALA A 59 -0.02 12.20 -1.15
CA ALA A 59 -0.91 12.58 -2.25
C ALA A 59 -2.39 12.24 -2.00
N ASN A 60 -2.70 11.41 -0.98
CA ASN A 60 -4.06 11.15 -0.53
C ASN A 60 -4.67 12.33 0.26
N THR A 61 -3.86 13.30 0.69
CA THR A 61 -4.32 14.48 1.45
C THR A 61 -4.46 15.71 0.57
N GLY A 62 -5.58 16.41 0.71
CA GLY A 62 -5.84 17.68 0.02
C GLY A 62 -5.76 18.88 0.98
N TYR A 63 -5.50 20.07 0.41
CA TYR A 63 -5.59 21.33 1.17
C TYR A 63 -7.02 21.52 1.70
N SER A 64 -7.17 21.46 3.02
CA SER A 64 -8.48 21.56 3.68
C SER A 64 -8.33 21.91 5.15
N ASN A 65 -9.42 22.34 5.79
CA ASN A 65 -9.43 22.56 7.23
C ASN A 65 -9.09 21.28 8.03
N ALA A 66 -9.58 20.12 7.58
CA ALA A 66 -9.26 18.84 8.22
C ALA A 66 -7.77 18.49 8.06
N GLY A 67 -7.20 18.72 6.87
CA GLY A 67 -5.78 18.54 6.62
C GLY A 67 -4.90 19.47 7.47
N MET A 68 -5.33 20.71 7.72
CA MET A 68 -4.64 21.64 8.60
C MET A 68 -4.59 21.11 10.04
N ILE A 69 -5.72 20.68 10.58
CA ILE A 69 -5.82 20.12 11.94
C ILE A 69 -4.86 18.93 12.09
N ASN A 70 -4.88 18.00 11.13
CA ASN A 70 -4.00 16.84 11.14
C ASN A 70 -2.53 17.22 11.03
N ASN A 71 -2.18 18.19 10.19
CA ASN A 71 -0.79 18.65 10.03
C ASN A 71 -0.25 19.24 11.33
N VAL A 72 -1.02 20.10 11.99
CA VAL A 72 -0.64 20.73 13.26
C VAL A 72 -0.52 19.70 14.38
N ALA A 73 -1.50 18.80 14.54
CA ALA A 73 -1.42 17.72 15.51
C ALA A 73 -0.24 16.79 15.25
N GLY A 74 0.00 16.45 13.97
CA GLY A 74 1.11 15.60 13.56
C GLY A 74 2.48 16.18 13.90
N LYS A 75 2.68 17.50 13.74
CA LYS A 75 3.93 18.18 14.17
C LYS A 75 4.19 18.00 15.66
N VAL A 76 3.15 18.10 16.50
CA VAL A 76 3.27 17.92 17.96
C VAL A 76 3.56 16.47 18.31
N ILE A 77 2.79 15.54 17.76
CA ILE A 77 2.93 14.11 18.04
C ILE A 77 4.29 13.57 17.59
N ALA A 78 4.79 14.04 16.45
CA ALA A 78 6.10 13.61 15.94
C ALA A 78 7.25 14.00 16.87
N ASN A 79 7.22 15.21 17.44
CA ASN A 79 8.25 15.61 18.40
C ASN A 79 8.07 14.89 19.74
N PHE A 80 6.84 14.60 20.18
CA PHE A 80 6.62 13.74 21.35
C PHE A 80 7.28 12.36 21.18
N TRP A 81 7.12 11.72 20.01
CA TRP A 81 7.82 10.47 19.73
C TRP A 81 9.35 10.62 19.84
N LEU A 82 9.90 11.62 19.15
CA LEU A 82 11.35 11.82 19.02
C LEU A 82 12.02 12.23 20.34
N ASP A 83 11.31 12.97 21.20
CA ASP A 83 11.89 13.60 22.38
C ASP A 83 11.56 12.85 23.68
N GLU A 84 10.40 12.18 23.75
CA GLU A 84 9.93 11.50 24.97
C GLU A 84 9.98 9.98 24.91
N ILE A 85 9.81 9.39 23.71
CA ILE A 85 9.74 7.93 23.56
C ILE A 85 11.05 7.36 23.04
N TYR A 86 11.64 8.00 22.05
CA TYR A 86 12.88 7.56 21.44
C TYR A 86 14.10 8.12 22.18
N ALA A 87 15.21 7.38 22.08
CA ALA A 87 16.48 7.86 22.60
C ALA A 87 17.02 9.00 21.73
N PRO A 88 17.86 9.89 22.28
CA PRO A 88 18.43 11.01 21.52
C PRO A 88 19.11 10.60 20.21
N GLU A 89 19.81 9.46 20.17
CA GLU A 89 20.46 8.96 18.96
C GLU A 89 19.45 8.54 17.87
N GLU A 90 18.33 7.94 18.24
CA GLU A 90 17.24 7.57 17.31
C GLU A 90 16.58 8.82 16.74
N GLY A 91 16.31 9.80 17.60
CA GLY A 91 15.79 11.10 17.24
C GLY A 91 16.70 11.84 16.27
N GLU A 92 18.01 11.87 16.55
CA GLU A 92 19.02 12.50 15.70
C GLU A 92 19.18 11.77 14.36
N ALA A 93 19.16 10.42 14.35
CA ALA A 93 19.24 9.65 13.12
C ALA A 93 18.04 9.96 12.19
N HIS A 94 16.84 10.15 12.75
CA HIS A 94 15.68 10.64 12.00
C HIS A 94 15.87 12.08 11.55
N ARG A 95 16.13 13.03 12.48
CA ARG A 95 16.20 14.48 12.21
C ARG A 95 17.30 14.83 11.21
N SER A 96 18.44 14.15 11.29
CA SER A 96 19.54 14.33 10.35
C SER A 96 19.27 13.75 8.96
N GLY A 97 18.34 12.78 8.84
CA GLY A 97 18.04 12.08 7.60
C GLY A 97 18.95 10.87 7.32
N ALA A 98 19.62 10.31 8.33
CA ALA A 98 20.37 9.06 8.19
C ALA A 98 19.42 7.85 8.04
N LEU A 99 18.27 7.93 8.70
CA LEU A 99 17.13 7.05 8.50
C LEU A 99 15.82 7.86 8.55
N HIS A 100 14.71 7.21 8.22
CA HIS A 100 13.37 7.78 8.35
C HIS A 100 12.50 6.82 9.15
N ILE A 101 11.87 7.36 10.20
CA ILE A 101 10.88 6.66 11.00
C ILE A 101 9.53 7.10 10.46
N HIS A 102 8.74 6.17 9.93
CA HIS A 102 7.47 6.49 9.29
C HIS A 102 6.35 6.70 10.32
N ASP A 103 5.35 7.50 9.91
CA ASP A 103 4.09 7.74 10.63
C ASP A 103 4.29 8.20 12.08
N LEU A 104 5.14 9.21 12.25
CA LEU A 104 5.34 9.90 13.53
C LEU A 104 4.22 10.88 13.86
N ASP A 105 3.31 11.15 12.94
CA ASP A 105 2.19 12.07 13.11
C ASP A 105 1.03 11.50 13.95
N CYS A 106 1.08 10.21 14.27
CA CYS A 106 0.07 9.54 15.08
C CYS A 106 0.71 8.65 16.16
N LEU A 107 0.01 8.49 17.29
CA LEU A 107 0.44 7.62 18.38
C LEU A 107 -0.15 6.22 18.21
N THR A 108 0.20 5.52 17.12
CA THR A 108 -0.33 4.17 16.85
C THR A 108 0.61 3.32 15.98
N GLY A 109 0.21 2.07 15.67
CA GLY A 109 0.87 1.19 14.73
C GLY A 109 0.71 1.62 13.27
N TYR A 110 1.44 0.97 12.36
CA TYR A 110 1.44 1.35 10.95
C TYR A 110 0.21 0.82 10.21
N CYS A 111 0.14 -0.46 9.88
CA CYS A 111 -0.95 -1.04 9.10
C CYS A 111 -1.49 -2.32 9.72
N ALA A 112 -2.74 -2.65 9.38
CA ALA A 112 -3.43 -3.83 9.89
C ALA A 112 -4.37 -4.43 8.84
N GLY A 113 -4.31 -5.75 8.73
CA GLY A 113 -5.31 -6.58 8.09
C GLY A 113 -6.29 -7.14 9.10
N TRP A 114 -7.52 -7.33 8.64
CA TRP A 114 -8.66 -7.68 9.50
C TRP A 114 -9.35 -8.95 9.01
N SER A 115 -9.84 -9.74 9.96
CA SER A 115 -10.68 -10.89 9.65
C SER A 115 -12.06 -10.43 9.21
N LEU A 116 -12.30 -10.47 7.89
CA LEU A 116 -13.63 -10.25 7.34
C LEU A 116 -14.62 -11.29 7.87
N ARG A 117 -14.16 -12.54 8.03
CA ARG A 117 -14.95 -13.61 8.65
C ARG A 117 -15.45 -13.22 10.05
N ALA A 118 -14.57 -12.71 10.92
CA ALA A 118 -14.96 -12.29 12.27
C ALA A 118 -16.01 -11.16 12.23
N LEU A 119 -15.82 -10.16 11.37
CA LEU A 119 -16.79 -9.07 11.20
C LEU A 119 -18.15 -9.58 10.71
N LEU A 120 -18.18 -10.50 9.74
CA LEU A 120 -19.41 -11.08 9.20
C LEU A 120 -20.10 -12.04 10.18
N ASN A 121 -19.32 -12.77 10.96
CA ASN A 121 -19.83 -13.74 11.93
C ASN A 121 -20.39 -13.08 13.19
N GLU A 122 -19.74 -12.02 13.67
CA GLU A 122 -20.05 -11.40 14.97
C GLU A 122 -20.77 -10.05 14.83
N GLY A 123 -20.59 -9.35 13.71
CA GLY A 123 -21.05 -7.97 13.51
C GLY A 123 -20.11 -6.94 14.11
N PHE A 124 -20.46 -5.66 13.95
CA PHE A 124 -19.69 -4.52 14.44
C PHE A 124 -20.09 -4.09 15.86
N ASN A 125 -19.47 -4.65 16.90
CA ASN A 125 -19.94 -4.56 18.28
C ASN A 125 -18.79 -4.50 19.33
N GLY A 126 -19.13 -4.65 20.61
CA GLY A 126 -18.17 -4.98 21.66
C GLY A 126 -17.34 -3.82 22.20
N VAL A 127 -17.67 -2.58 21.82
CA VAL A 127 -17.04 -1.36 22.36
C VAL A 127 -18.02 -0.62 23.27
N GLN A 128 -17.62 -0.43 24.53
CA GLN A 128 -18.44 0.24 25.54
C GLN A 128 -18.77 1.69 25.15
N GLY A 129 -20.04 2.08 25.32
CA GLY A 129 -20.51 3.44 25.01
C GLY A 129 -20.62 3.75 23.53
N ARG A 130 -20.46 2.75 22.65
CA ARG A 130 -20.63 2.87 21.20
C ARG A 130 -21.78 2.01 20.71
N VAL A 131 -22.37 2.39 19.59
CA VAL A 131 -23.41 1.59 18.93
C VAL A 131 -22.81 0.25 18.50
N SER A 132 -23.56 -0.82 18.73
CA SER A 132 -23.24 -2.16 18.27
C SER A 132 -24.24 -2.61 17.22
N SER A 133 -23.78 -3.29 16.18
CA SER A 133 -24.61 -3.99 15.21
C SER A 133 -24.54 -5.50 15.44
N ARG A 134 -25.66 -6.17 15.17
CA ARG A 134 -25.69 -7.62 14.95
C ARG A 134 -24.88 -7.98 13.68
N PRO A 135 -24.44 -9.23 13.53
CA PRO A 135 -23.84 -9.66 12.28
C PRO A 135 -24.80 -9.45 11.11
N PRO A 136 -24.30 -9.08 9.93
CA PRO A 136 -25.12 -8.85 8.76
C PRO A 136 -25.81 -10.14 8.32
N ARG A 137 -27.05 -10.04 7.81
CA ARG A 137 -27.73 -11.17 7.14
C ARG A 137 -27.88 -10.97 5.64
N HIS A 138 -27.75 -9.74 5.16
CA HIS A 138 -27.96 -9.39 3.76
C HIS A 138 -26.70 -8.75 3.16
N PHE A 139 -26.51 -8.89 1.84
CA PHE A 139 -25.31 -8.42 1.14
C PHE A 139 -25.05 -6.92 1.33
N ARG A 140 -26.10 -6.10 1.28
CA ARG A 140 -25.99 -4.65 1.53
C ARG A 140 -25.64 -4.32 2.99
N GLU A 141 -26.14 -5.12 3.95
CA GLU A 141 -25.78 -4.94 5.35
C GLU A 141 -24.29 -5.26 5.58
N ALA A 142 -23.79 -6.34 4.96
CA ALA A 142 -22.39 -6.74 5.04
C ALA A 142 -21.46 -5.64 4.51
N LEU A 143 -21.70 -5.15 3.30
CA LEU A 143 -20.93 -4.05 2.71
C LEU A 143 -20.99 -2.76 3.56
N GLY A 144 -22.17 -2.43 4.09
CA GLY A 144 -22.35 -1.28 4.97
C GLY A 144 -21.54 -1.36 6.26
N GLN A 145 -21.53 -2.53 6.92
CA GLN A 145 -20.70 -2.76 8.10
C GLN A 145 -19.21 -2.72 7.78
N MET A 146 -18.79 -3.26 6.63
CA MET A 146 -17.39 -3.19 6.16
C MET A 146 -16.93 -1.75 5.93
N SER A 147 -17.72 -0.91 5.25
CA SER A 147 -17.36 0.51 5.04
C SER A 147 -17.19 1.26 6.37
N ASN A 148 -18.13 1.05 7.32
CA ASN A 148 -18.05 1.67 8.65
C ASN A 148 -16.83 1.20 9.44
N PHE A 149 -16.54 -0.11 9.38
CA PHE A 149 -15.41 -0.73 10.04
C PHE A 149 -14.08 -0.14 9.55
N LEU A 150 -13.85 -0.12 8.23
CA LEU A 150 -12.63 0.42 7.63
C LEU A 150 -12.47 1.92 7.90
N GLY A 151 -13.56 2.68 7.83
CA GLY A 151 -13.54 4.13 8.12
C GLY A 151 -13.21 4.45 9.59
N ILE A 152 -13.64 3.61 10.53
CA ILE A 152 -13.33 3.80 11.96
C ILE A 152 -11.89 3.39 12.26
N LEU A 153 -11.41 2.27 11.73
CA LEU A 153 -10.06 1.77 12.03
C LEU A 153 -8.96 2.59 11.39
N GLN A 154 -9.26 3.36 10.33
CA GLN A 154 -8.37 4.43 9.85
C GLN A 154 -8.02 5.45 10.95
N SER A 155 -8.87 5.64 11.97
CA SER A 155 -8.56 6.54 13.08
C SER A 155 -7.73 5.90 14.20
N GLU A 156 -7.57 4.58 14.18
CA GLU A 156 -6.78 3.84 15.16
C GLU A 156 -5.44 3.34 14.60
N TRP A 157 -5.19 3.46 13.28
CA TRP A 157 -3.99 2.99 12.60
C TRP A 157 -3.54 4.02 11.54
N ALA A 158 -2.24 4.15 11.31
CA ALA A 158 -1.70 5.18 10.42
C ALA A 158 -1.94 4.90 8.92
N GLY A 159 -1.79 3.63 8.56
CA GLY A 159 -1.66 3.16 7.17
C GLY A 159 -2.85 2.31 6.72
N ALA A 160 -2.57 1.41 5.79
CA ALA A 160 -3.61 0.65 5.10
C ALA A 160 -4.40 -0.30 6.01
N GLN A 161 -5.70 -0.38 5.75
CA GLN A 161 -6.65 -1.31 6.35
C GLN A 161 -7.12 -2.31 5.29
N ALA A 162 -6.92 -3.60 5.53
CA ALA A 162 -7.16 -4.62 4.50
C ALA A 162 -8.16 -5.69 4.92
N PHE A 163 -8.98 -6.14 3.96
CA PHE A 163 -9.71 -7.40 4.04
C PHE A 163 -9.21 -8.38 2.98
N SER A 164 -9.08 -9.65 3.36
CA SER A 164 -8.80 -10.74 2.42
C SER A 164 -10.05 -11.56 2.12
N SER A 165 -10.03 -12.27 0.98
CA SER A 165 -11.11 -13.14 0.53
C SER A 165 -12.47 -12.43 0.45
N PHE A 166 -12.45 -11.20 -0.08
CA PHE A 166 -13.61 -10.31 -0.13
C PHE A 166 -14.77 -10.93 -0.92
N ASP A 167 -14.47 -11.47 -2.09
CA ASP A 167 -15.42 -12.10 -3.00
C ASP A 167 -15.93 -13.43 -2.43
N THR A 168 -15.03 -14.29 -1.95
CA THR A 168 -15.37 -15.59 -1.34
C THR A 168 -16.32 -15.43 -0.14
N TYR A 169 -16.00 -14.54 0.81
CA TYR A 169 -16.80 -14.37 2.02
C TYR A 169 -18.16 -13.71 1.78
N LEU A 170 -18.30 -12.90 0.72
CA LEU A 170 -19.53 -12.19 0.41
C LEU A 170 -20.47 -12.95 -0.53
N ALA A 171 -19.96 -13.90 -1.34
CA ALA A 171 -20.75 -14.68 -2.29
C ALA A 171 -21.99 -15.39 -1.68
N PRO A 172 -21.93 -15.99 -0.47
CA PRO A 172 -23.10 -16.61 0.16
C PRO A 172 -24.27 -15.63 0.39
N TYR A 173 -23.98 -14.36 0.67
CA TYR A 173 -25.02 -13.34 0.91
C TYR A 173 -25.76 -12.95 -0.37
N VAL A 174 -25.03 -12.90 -1.51
CA VAL A 174 -25.64 -12.68 -2.83
C VAL A 174 -26.57 -13.84 -3.19
N PHE A 175 -26.16 -15.08 -2.87
CA PHE A 175 -26.97 -16.27 -3.10
C PHE A 175 -28.24 -16.24 -2.23
N TYR A 176 -28.07 -15.98 -0.93
CA TYR A 176 -29.14 -15.93 0.05
C TYR A 176 -30.21 -14.88 -0.31
N ASP A 177 -29.77 -13.70 -0.71
CA ASP A 177 -30.65 -12.60 -1.11
C ASP A 177 -31.25 -12.78 -2.53
N SER A 178 -30.86 -13.84 -3.26
CA SER A 178 -31.23 -14.08 -4.67
C SER A 178 -31.03 -12.85 -5.57
N LEU A 179 -29.93 -12.12 -5.37
CA LEU A 179 -29.69 -10.87 -6.09
C LEU A 179 -29.35 -11.11 -7.56
N ASP A 180 -29.90 -10.26 -8.42
CA ASP A 180 -29.45 -10.16 -9.80
C ASP A 180 -28.16 -9.31 -9.90
N PHE A 181 -27.55 -9.32 -11.08
CA PHE A 181 -26.31 -8.57 -11.32
C PHE A 181 -26.48 -7.06 -11.11
N LYS A 182 -27.65 -6.51 -11.45
CA LYS A 182 -27.92 -5.08 -11.34
C LYS A 182 -27.94 -4.64 -9.88
N ASP A 183 -28.51 -5.45 -9.00
CA ASP A 183 -28.54 -5.17 -7.57
C ASP A 183 -27.19 -5.36 -6.88
N VAL A 184 -26.42 -6.39 -7.29
CA VAL A 184 -25.02 -6.57 -6.85
C VAL A 184 -24.19 -5.35 -7.25
N LYS A 185 -24.25 -4.93 -8.52
CA LYS A 185 -23.51 -3.77 -9.03
C LYS A 185 -23.87 -2.47 -8.31
N LYS A 186 -25.15 -2.24 -8.01
CA LYS A 186 -25.55 -1.07 -7.21
C LYS A 186 -24.98 -1.09 -5.80
N ALA A 187 -24.99 -2.25 -5.15
CA ALA A 187 -24.48 -2.39 -3.78
C ALA A 187 -22.95 -2.21 -3.74
N ILE A 188 -22.22 -2.82 -4.69
CA ILE A 188 -20.78 -2.63 -4.84
C ILE A 188 -20.44 -1.17 -5.17
N ARG A 189 -21.21 -0.52 -6.05
CA ARG A 189 -21.04 0.92 -6.32
C ARG A 189 -21.17 1.75 -5.04
N GLN A 190 -22.22 1.50 -4.24
CA GLN A 190 -22.39 2.19 -2.97
C GLN A 190 -21.18 1.99 -2.03
N PHE A 191 -20.67 0.76 -1.94
CA PHE A 191 -19.48 0.44 -1.14
C PHE A 191 -18.24 1.21 -1.61
N VAL A 192 -17.95 1.21 -2.92
CA VAL A 192 -16.80 1.93 -3.49
C VAL A 192 -16.90 3.43 -3.25
N TYR A 193 -18.08 4.04 -3.49
CA TYR A 193 -18.28 5.47 -3.25
C TYR A 193 -18.07 5.84 -1.77
N ASN A 194 -18.59 5.02 -0.84
CA ASN A 194 -18.41 5.27 0.60
C ASN A 194 -16.94 5.26 1.03
N LEU A 195 -16.06 4.53 0.33
CA LEU A 195 -14.63 4.48 0.61
C LEU A 195 -13.83 5.59 -0.08
N ASN A 196 -14.39 6.30 -1.05
CA ASN A 196 -13.69 7.36 -1.78
C ASN A 196 -14.16 8.78 -1.44
N VAL A 197 -15.31 8.94 -0.79
CA VAL A 197 -15.80 10.25 -0.33
C VAL A 197 -15.30 10.53 1.08
N PRO A 198 -14.29 11.41 1.27
CA PRO A 198 -13.72 11.67 2.59
C PRO A 198 -14.71 12.41 3.48
N ALA A 199 -14.85 11.95 4.72
CA ALA A 199 -15.66 12.62 5.73
C ALA A 199 -14.81 13.62 6.55
N ARG A 200 -14.57 13.32 7.84
CA ARG A 200 -14.09 14.29 8.83
C ARG A 200 -12.58 14.57 8.80
N TRP A 201 -11.77 13.63 8.31
CA TRP A 201 -10.31 13.70 8.40
C TRP A 201 -9.62 14.21 7.13
N GLY A 202 -10.39 14.62 6.12
CA GLY A 202 -9.85 15.22 4.88
C GLY A 202 -9.11 14.24 3.95
N GLN A 203 -9.16 12.95 4.26
CA GLN A 203 -8.52 11.87 3.50
C GLN A 203 -9.43 10.64 3.47
N SER A 204 -9.54 10.00 2.31
CA SER A 204 -10.25 8.72 2.16
C SER A 204 -9.46 7.58 2.81
N PRO A 205 -10.12 6.61 3.45
CA PRO A 205 -9.43 5.51 4.11
C PRO A 205 -8.55 4.76 3.12
N PHE A 206 -7.30 4.55 3.53
CA PHE A 206 -6.39 3.72 2.74
C PHE A 206 -6.85 2.27 2.91
N THR A 207 -7.60 1.76 1.92
CA THR A 207 -8.18 0.41 2.00
C THR A 207 -7.71 -0.50 0.89
N ASN A 208 -7.50 -1.76 1.22
CA ASN A 208 -7.15 -2.84 0.30
C ASN A 208 -8.18 -3.98 0.43
N ILE A 209 -8.50 -4.61 -0.70
CA ILE A 209 -9.25 -5.87 -0.73
C ILE A 209 -8.49 -6.91 -1.55
N THR A 210 -8.48 -8.16 -1.08
CA THR A 210 -8.01 -9.30 -1.88
C THR A 210 -9.19 -10.00 -2.51
N LEU A 211 -9.10 -10.22 -3.83
CA LEU A 211 -10.05 -11.00 -4.61
C LEU A 211 -9.40 -12.34 -4.93
N ASP A 212 -10.05 -13.42 -4.50
CA ASP A 212 -9.52 -14.77 -4.66
C ASP A 212 -9.71 -15.26 -6.10
N ILE A 213 -10.80 -14.86 -6.77
CA ILE A 213 -11.21 -15.24 -8.14
C ILE A 213 -11.54 -16.72 -8.32
N THR A 214 -10.75 -17.61 -7.73
CA THR A 214 -11.05 -19.03 -7.52
C THR A 214 -11.18 -19.29 -6.03
N VAL A 215 -12.14 -20.13 -5.63
CA VAL A 215 -12.39 -20.41 -4.21
C VAL A 215 -11.13 -21.06 -3.61
N PRO A 216 -10.51 -20.46 -2.58
CA PRO A 216 -9.28 -20.99 -2.01
C PRO A 216 -9.44 -22.40 -1.43
N GLU A 217 -8.42 -23.24 -1.57
CA GLU A 217 -8.41 -24.62 -1.06
C GLU A 217 -8.67 -24.68 0.46
N ASP A 218 -8.16 -23.71 1.22
CA ASP A 218 -8.37 -23.64 2.67
C ASP A 218 -9.79 -23.21 3.05
N LEU A 219 -10.56 -22.61 2.14
CA LEU A 219 -11.93 -22.14 2.36
C LEU A 219 -13.00 -23.01 1.71
N GLN A 220 -12.69 -23.73 0.63
CA GLN A 220 -13.68 -24.38 -0.24
C GLN A 220 -14.66 -25.31 0.51
N ASP A 221 -14.15 -26.06 1.50
CA ASP A 221 -14.91 -27.04 2.29
C ASP A 221 -15.47 -26.45 3.59
N GLN A 222 -15.21 -25.17 3.86
CA GLN A 222 -15.79 -24.47 5.02
C GLN A 222 -17.20 -23.98 4.70
N TYR A 223 -18.01 -23.85 5.75
CA TYR A 223 -19.33 -23.29 5.65
C TYR A 223 -19.35 -21.79 6.00
N PRO A 224 -20.23 -20.99 5.35
CA PRO A 224 -20.41 -19.59 5.72
C PRO A 224 -21.06 -19.49 7.10
N THR A 225 -20.55 -18.56 7.94
CA THR A 225 -20.90 -18.47 9.35
C THR A 225 -21.72 -17.23 9.71
N TYR A 226 -22.66 -17.37 10.63
CA TYR A 226 -23.43 -16.32 11.29
C TYR A 226 -23.61 -16.68 12.77
N CYS A 227 -23.11 -15.87 13.71
CA CYS A 227 -23.14 -16.17 15.15
C CYS A 227 -22.58 -17.57 15.51
N ASP A 228 -21.46 -17.96 14.90
CA ASP A 228 -20.83 -19.29 15.05
C ASP A 228 -21.69 -20.47 14.56
N GLU A 229 -22.79 -20.19 13.87
CA GLU A 229 -23.67 -21.18 13.24
C GLU A 229 -23.59 -21.07 11.72
N HIS A 230 -24.20 -22.02 11.01
CA HIS A 230 -24.30 -21.94 9.57
C HIS A 230 -25.15 -20.72 9.15
N LEU A 231 -24.72 -19.95 8.14
CA LEU A 231 -25.44 -18.76 7.66
C LEU A 231 -26.90 -19.09 7.28
N PHE A 232 -27.13 -20.31 6.80
CA PHE A 232 -28.44 -20.82 6.39
C PHE A 232 -29.15 -21.67 7.46
N LYS A 233 -28.68 -21.67 8.70
CA LYS A 233 -29.33 -22.41 9.79
C LYS A 233 -30.74 -21.89 10.04
N ASP A 234 -31.68 -22.82 10.22
CA ASP A 234 -33.11 -22.56 10.43
C ASP A 234 -33.76 -21.77 9.27
N ILE A 235 -33.18 -21.81 8.07
CA ILE A 235 -33.74 -21.19 6.87
C ILE A 235 -34.40 -22.26 6.01
N GLU A 236 -35.72 -22.18 5.89
CA GLU A 236 -36.50 -23.02 4.98
C GLU A 236 -36.82 -22.25 3.70
N ASN A 237 -36.13 -22.58 2.60
CA ASN A 237 -36.38 -22.01 1.29
C ASN A 237 -36.11 -23.03 0.18
N GLU A 238 -37.18 -23.64 -0.35
CA GLU A 238 -37.11 -24.67 -1.39
C GLU A 238 -36.48 -24.16 -2.69
N GLU A 239 -36.68 -22.89 -3.06
CA GLU A 239 -36.08 -22.34 -4.27
C GLU A 239 -34.55 -22.25 -4.16
N LEU A 240 -34.05 -21.79 -3.01
CA LEU A 240 -32.62 -21.78 -2.73
C LEU A 240 -32.05 -23.20 -2.69
N LEU A 241 -32.77 -24.14 -2.05
CA LEU A 241 -32.34 -25.53 -1.95
C LEU A 241 -32.25 -26.19 -3.31
N ASP A 242 -33.24 -25.98 -4.19
CA ASP A 242 -33.23 -26.47 -5.57
C ASP A 242 -32.10 -25.86 -6.39
N ARG A 243 -31.80 -24.57 -6.21
CA ARG A 243 -30.64 -23.92 -6.85
C ARG A 243 -29.33 -24.54 -6.39
N LEU A 244 -29.20 -24.88 -5.11
CA LEU A 244 -28.00 -25.50 -4.55
C LEU A 244 -27.85 -26.96 -5.01
N ARG A 245 -28.95 -27.73 -5.03
CA ARG A 245 -28.99 -29.12 -5.55
C ARG A 245 -28.63 -29.25 -7.02
N LYS A 246 -28.90 -28.20 -7.83
CA LYS A 246 -28.44 -28.12 -9.22
C LYS A 246 -26.92 -27.98 -9.35
N ARG A 247 -26.24 -27.50 -8.31
CA ARG A 247 -24.78 -27.34 -8.27
C ARG A 247 -24.11 -28.61 -7.71
N ASP A 248 -24.71 -29.19 -6.68
CA ASP A 248 -24.26 -30.46 -6.09
C ASP A 248 -25.48 -31.32 -5.68
N MET A 249 -25.60 -32.50 -6.28
CA MET A 249 -26.68 -33.46 -5.99
C MET A 249 -26.56 -34.08 -4.58
N GLY A 250 -25.42 -33.94 -3.91
CA GLY A 250 -25.20 -34.39 -2.54
C GLY A 250 -25.91 -33.55 -1.47
N ILE A 251 -26.39 -32.35 -1.83
CA ILE A 251 -27.03 -31.39 -0.93
C ILE A 251 -28.41 -31.87 -0.49
N ARG A 252 -28.58 -32.07 0.82
CA ARG A 252 -29.85 -32.47 1.43
C ARG A 252 -30.60 -31.25 1.92
N ASP A 253 -29.89 -30.38 2.64
CA ASP A 253 -30.41 -29.17 3.27
C ASP A 253 -29.50 -27.97 2.99
N LEU A 254 -29.99 -26.74 3.20
CA LEU A 254 -29.18 -25.53 2.96
C LEU A 254 -27.93 -25.46 3.86
N GLU A 255 -27.94 -26.15 5.01
CA GLU A 255 -26.79 -26.27 5.92
C GLU A 255 -25.64 -27.15 5.39
N ASP A 256 -25.86 -27.86 4.27
CA ASP A 256 -24.79 -28.56 3.56
C ASP A 256 -23.95 -27.62 2.67
N ALA A 257 -24.35 -26.36 2.52
CA ALA A 257 -23.64 -25.42 1.66
C ALA A 257 -22.22 -25.12 2.15
N ARG A 258 -21.26 -25.03 1.22
CA ARG A 258 -19.86 -24.69 1.47
C ARG A 258 -19.43 -23.57 0.52
N PHE A 259 -18.30 -22.92 0.78
CA PHE A 259 -17.85 -21.80 -0.06
C PHE A 259 -17.68 -22.19 -1.54
N SER A 260 -17.26 -23.42 -1.83
CA SER A 260 -17.17 -23.97 -3.19
C SER A 260 -18.46 -23.86 -4.00
N HIS A 261 -19.62 -23.88 -3.34
CA HIS A 261 -20.93 -23.82 -4.01
C HIS A 261 -21.32 -22.43 -4.50
N PHE A 262 -20.63 -21.36 -4.12
CA PHE A 262 -21.03 -19.96 -4.40
C PHE A 262 -20.17 -19.27 -5.48
N LYS A 263 -19.42 -20.03 -6.28
CA LYS A 263 -18.61 -19.49 -7.40
C LYS A 263 -19.38 -18.55 -8.36
N PRO A 264 -20.63 -18.84 -8.77
CA PRO A 264 -21.37 -17.93 -9.65
C PRO A 264 -21.61 -16.55 -9.03
N GLU A 265 -21.91 -16.49 -7.74
CA GLU A 265 -22.11 -15.25 -7.01
C GLU A 265 -20.79 -14.49 -6.79
N MET A 266 -19.70 -15.23 -6.57
CA MET A 266 -18.34 -14.67 -6.50
C MET A 266 -17.97 -13.98 -7.82
N ASP A 267 -18.28 -14.60 -8.95
CA ASP A 267 -18.06 -14.03 -10.29
C ASP A 267 -18.88 -12.75 -10.50
N MET A 268 -20.14 -12.74 -10.04
CA MET A 268 -20.98 -11.54 -10.10
C MET A 268 -20.40 -10.39 -9.31
N ILE A 269 -19.87 -10.63 -8.10
CA ILE A 269 -19.20 -9.63 -7.27
C ILE A 269 -17.97 -9.07 -8.00
N ASN A 270 -17.12 -9.96 -8.50
CA ASN A 270 -15.87 -9.58 -9.18
C ASN A 270 -16.14 -8.74 -10.43
N ILE A 271 -17.05 -9.18 -11.31
CA ILE A 271 -17.42 -8.43 -12.51
C ILE A 271 -18.04 -7.07 -12.13
N ALA A 272 -18.98 -7.05 -11.18
CA ALA A 272 -19.60 -5.82 -10.72
C ALA A 272 -18.58 -4.81 -10.17
N TYR A 273 -17.60 -5.29 -9.41
CA TYR A 273 -16.53 -4.47 -8.86
C TYR A 273 -15.68 -3.84 -9.96
N TYR A 274 -15.19 -4.65 -10.91
CA TYR A 274 -14.36 -4.13 -12.00
C TYR A 274 -15.11 -3.24 -12.97
N GLU A 275 -16.40 -3.49 -13.24
CA GLU A 275 -17.23 -2.56 -14.00
C GLU A 275 -17.34 -1.20 -13.30
N VAL A 276 -17.59 -1.18 -11.99
CA VAL A 276 -17.65 0.08 -11.21
C VAL A 276 -16.30 0.81 -11.22
N MET A 277 -15.19 0.10 -11.03
CA MET A 277 -13.84 0.68 -11.06
C MET A 277 -13.46 1.20 -12.46
N THR A 278 -14.04 0.65 -13.53
CA THR A 278 -13.79 1.06 -14.93
C THR A 278 -14.66 2.23 -15.36
N GLU A 279 -15.89 2.31 -14.82
CA GLU A 279 -16.82 3.44 -14.99
C GLU A 279 -16.25 4.71 -14.37
N GLY A 280 -15.71 4.61 -13.15
CA GLY A 280 -15.25 5.75 -12.37
C GLY A 280 -16.38 6.51 -11.69
N ASP A 281 -16.08 7.72 -11.22
CA ASP A 281 -17.04 8.62 -10.61
C ASP A 281 -18.03 9.23 -11.64
N ALA A 282 -18.87 10.16 -11.21
CA ALA A 282 -19.84 10.80 -12.10
C ALA A 282 -19.20 11.55 -13.29
N GLY A 283 -17.93 11.97 -13.18
CA GLY A 283 -17.14 12.59 -14.25
C GLY A 283 -16.24 11.60 -14.99
N GLY A 284 -16.29 10.31 -14.65
CA GLY A 284 -15.42 9.27 -15.20
C GLY A 284 -13.99 9.29 -14.63
N GLN A 285 -13.75 9.97 -13.50
CA GLN A 285 -12.47 9.91 -12.80
C GLN A 285 -12.30 8.55 -12.12
N PRO A 286 -11.07 8.01 -12.05
CA PRO A 286 -10.83 6.71 -11.44
C PRO A 286 -11.07 6.75 -9.93
N PHE A 287 -11.54 5.64 -9.36
CA PHE A 287 -11.53 5.45 -7.91
C PHE A 287 -10.15 5.02 -7.44
N THR A 288 -9.70 5.58 -6.32
CA THR A 288 -8.43 5.21 -5.69
C THR A 288 -8.58 3.97 -4.82
N PHE A 289 -9.72 3.83 -4.13
CA PHE A 289 -9.97 2.80 -3.11
C PHE A 289 -11.26 2.00 -3.36
N PRO A 290 -11.41 0.81 -2.77
CA PRO A 290 -10.30 0.02 -2.23
C PRO A 290 -9.36 -0.41 -3.36
N ILE A 291 -8.10 -0.64 -3.03
CA ILE A 291 -7.13 -1.15 -3.99
C ILE A 291 -7.35 -2.66 -4.12
N PRO A 292 -7.66 -3.19 -5.31
CA PRO A 292 -7.84 -4.62 -5.51
C PRO A 292 -6.50 -5.33 -5.69
N THR A 293 -6.29 -6.39 -4.92
CA THR A 293 -5.24 -7.39 -5.13
C THR A 293 -5.87 -8.65 -5.69
N VAL A 294 -5.37 -9.11 -6.84
CA VAL A 294 -5.80 -10.33 -7.53
C VAL A 294 -4.75 -11.39 -7.34
N ASN A 295 -5.15 -12.53 -6.77
CA ASN A 295 -4.30 -13.69 -6.66
C ASN A 295 -4.27 -14.44 -7.99
N ILE A 296 -3.10 -14.59 -8.61
CA ILE A 296 -2.94 -15.38 -9.83
C ILE A 296 -2.27 -16.70 -9.47
N THR A 297 -3.08 -17.75 -9.40
CA THR A 297 -2.71 -19.14 -9.11
C THR A 297 -2.68 -19.98 -10.39
N GLU A 298 -2.19 -21.22 -10.31
CA GLU A 298 -2.06 -22.12 -11.47
C GLU A 298 -3.42 -22.48 -12.10
N ASP A 299 -4.50 -22.43 -11.32
CA ASP A 299 -5.89 -22.70 -11.70
C ASP A 299 -6.68 -21.44 -12.10
N PHE A 300 -6.01 -20.28 -12.24
CA PHE A 300 -6.66 -19.05 -12.69
C PHE A 300 -7.19 -19.21 -14.13
N ASP A 301 -8.51 -19.06 -14.30
CA ASP A 301 -9.16 -19.12 -15.62
C ASP A 301 -9.00 -17.79 -16.37
N TRP A 302 -7.97 -17.73 -17.21
CA TRP A 302 -7.64 -16.59 -18.06
C TRP A 302 -8.74 -16.24 -19.06
N ASP A 303 -9.58 -17.18 -19.47
CA ASP A 303 -10.63 -17.00 -20.49
C ASP A 303 -12.01 -16.70 -19.88
N SER A 304 -12.11 -16.62 -18.55
CA SER A 304 -13.34 -16.30 -17.85
C SER A 304 -13.81 -14.85 -18.10
N LYS A 305 -15.13 -14.62 -17.93
CA LYS A 305 -15.71 -13.26 -17.92
C LYS A 305 -15.13 -12.38 -16.81
N VAL A 306 -14.72 -12.99 -15.70
CA VAL A 306 -14.05 -12.28 -14.59
C VAL A 306 -12.68 -11.79 -15.03
N ALA A 307 -11.87 -12.66 -15.66
CA ALA A 307 -10.58 -12.26 -16.23
C ALA A 307 -10.74 -11.15 -17.27
N GLN A 308 -11.75 -11.25 -18.15
CA GLN A 308 -12.06 -10.19 -19.10
C GLN A 308 -12.28 -8.83 -18.39
N ALA A 309 -13.15 -8.79 -17.38
CA ALA A 309 -13.42 -7.55 -16.63
C ALA A 309 -12.18 -7.00 -15.91
N ILE A 310 -11.37 -7.88 -15.30
CA ILE A 310 -10.10 -7.51 -14.66
C ILE A 310 -9.16 -6.84 -15.66
N PHE A 311 -8.93 -7.46 -16.81
CA PHE A 311 -7.94 -6.98 -17.77
C PHE A 311 -8.43 -5.81 -18.62
N GLU A 312 -9.73 -5.67 -18.85
CA GLU A 312 -10.31 -4.43 -19.42
C GLU A 312 -10.07 -3.23 -18.49
N ASN A 313 -10.30 -3.39 -17.18
CA ASN A 313 -9.98 -2.36 -16.20
C ASN A 313 -8.47 -2.10 -16.14
N THR A 314 -7.66 -3.15 -16.13
CA THR A 314 -6.21 -3.05 -16.00
C THR A 314 -5.59 -2.36 -17.22
N ALA A 315 -6.06 -2.66 -18.42
CA ALA A 315 -5.60 -2.01 -19.65
C ALA A 315 -5.90 -0.51 -19.67
N LYS A 316 -7.09 -0.10 -19.18
CA LYS A 316 -7.57 1.29 -19.20
C LYS A 316 -7.07 2.12 -18.01
N VAL A 317 -7.26 1.61 -16.80
CA VAL A 317 -7.02 2.34 -15.55
C VAL A 317 -5.83 1.77 -14.80
N GLY A 318 -5.67 0.44 -14.78
CA GLY A 318 -4.54 -0.22 -14.11
C GLY A 318 -4.75 -0.50 -12.63
N SER A 319 -6.00 -0.66 -12.15
CA SER A 319 -6.31 -0.70 -10.70
C SER A 319 -5.67 -1.85 -9.93
N SER A 320 -5.54 -3.01 -10.56
CA SER A 320 -5.13 -4.25 -9.90
C SER A 320 -3.66 -4.32 -9.55
N TYR A 321 -3.40 -4.86 -8.37
CA TYR A 321 -2.17 -5.55 -8.03
C TYR A 321 -2.32 -7.02 -8.40
N PHE A 322 -1.35 -7.58 -9.09
CA PHE A 322 -1.31 -9.01 -9.37
C PHE A 322 -0.27 -9.66 -8.47
N GLN A 323 -0.75 -10.54 -7.59
CA GLN A 323 0.10 -11.39 -6.79
C GLN A 323 0.45 -12.64 -7.59
N ASN A 324 1.74 -12.85 -7.82
CA ASN A 324 2.23 -13.95 -8.62
C ASN A 324 2.40 -15.20 -7.75
N PHE A 325 1.50 -16.17 -7.88
CA PHE A 325 1.64 -17.52 -7.30
C PHE A 325 1.94 -18.58 -8.36
N VAL A 326 2.31 -18.18 -9.58
CA VAL A 326 2.72 -19.09 -10.65
C VAL A 326 4.24 -19.07 -10.75
N GLY A 327 4.83 -18.08 -11.42
CA GLY A 327 6.29 -17.99 -11.62
C GLY A 327 7.08 -17.92 -10.31
N SER A 328 6.52 -17.34 -9.25
CA SER A 328 7.18 -17.30 -7.93
C SER A 328 7.46 -18.68 -7.34
N GLN A 329 6.61 -19.69 -7.63
CA GLN A 329 6.72 -21.05 -7.08
C GLN A 329 7.84 -21.87 -7.69
N TRP A 330 8.43 -21.39 -8.79
CA TRP A 330 9.35 -22.15 -9.60
C TRP A 330 10.65 -21.36 -9.80
N MET A 331 11.76 -22.06 -9.87
CA MET A 331 13.08 -21.51 -10.20
C MET A 331 13.75 -22.37 -11.26
N THR A 332 14.62 -21.77 -12.04
CA THR A 332 15.44 -22.49 -13.00
C THR A 332 16.74 -22.90 -12.31
N ASN A 333 17.04 -24.20 -12.29
CA ASN A 333 18.31 -24.68 -11.73
C ASN A 333 19.48 -24.42 -12.71
N GLU A 334 20.72 -24.69 -12.27
CA GLU A 334 21.93 -24.52 -13.09
C GLU A 334 21.93 -25.33 -14.41
N LYS A 335 21.03 -26.31 -14.53
CA LYS A 335 20.86 -27.14 -15.74
C LYS A 335 19.73 -26.65 -16.66
N GLY A 336 19.08 -25.53 -16.33
CA GLY A 336 17.96 -25.01 -17.12
C GLY A 336 16.60 -25.67 -16.80
N GLU A 337 16.51 -26.51 -15.77
CA GLU A 337 15.28 -27.22 -15.43
C GLU A 337 14.42 -26.42 -14.43
N ARG A 338 13.10 -26.44 -14.63
CA ARG A 338 12.13 -25.83 -13.72
C ARG A 338 12.01 -26.69 -12.45
N VAL A 339 12.50 -26.19 -11.33
CA VAL A 339 12.41 -26.83 -10.01
C VAL A 339 11.59 -25.96 -9.07
N ARG A 340 11.01 -26.56 -8.02
CA ARG A 340 10.21 -25.80 -7.04
C ARG A 340 11.13 -24.86 -6.26
N ASN A 341 10.74 -23.60 -6.16
CA ASN A 341 11.45 -22.60 -5.38
C ASN A 341 11.23 -22.88 -3.88
N PRO A 342 12.27 -23.24 -3.09
CA PRO A 342 12.12 -23.54 -1.67
C PRO A 342 11.85 -22.29 -0.81
N GLU A 343 12.14 -21.10 -1.34
CA GLU A 343 11.84 -19.82 -0.70
C GLU A 343 10.44 -19.30 -1.06
N ALA A 344 9.74 -19.92 -2.03
CA ALA A 344 8.42 -19.47 -2.46
C ALA A 344 7.31 -19.85 -1.48
N TYR A 345 6.36 -18.95 -1.34
CA TYR A 345 5.19 -19.16 -0.50
C TYR A 345 4.07 -19.87 -1.25
N SER A 346 3.50 -20.94 -0.70
CA SER A 346 2.33 -21.59 -1.32
C SER A 346 1.09 -20.67 -1.31
N PRO A 347 0.17 -20.79 -2.28
CA PRO A 347 -1.05 -19.96 -2.39
C PRO A 347 -1.88 -19.89 -1.08
N GLY A 348 -2.14 -21.03 -0.43
CA GLY A 348 -2.86 -21.08 0.84
C GLY A 348 -2.07 -20.56 2.05
N ALA A 349 -0.80 -20.18 1.86
CA ALA A 349 0.10 -19.72 2.91
C ALA A 349 0.40 -18.21 2.86
N VAL A 350 -0.23 -17.43 1.97
CA VAL A 350 -0.06 -15.96 1.95
C VAL A 350 -1.40 -15.29 1.78
N ARG A 351 -1.73 -14.41 2.71
CA ARG A 351 -2.79 -13.42 2.55
C ARG A 351 -2.17 -12.04 2.66
N SER A 352 -2.52 -11.16 1.74
CA SER A 352 -1.87 -9.87 1.59
C SER A 352 -2.63 -8.84 2.39
N MET A 353 -2.07 -8.48 3.55
CA MET A 353 -2.78 -7.74 4.60
C MET A 353 -2.47 -6.23 4.59
N CYS A 354 -1.74 -5.75 3.58
CA CYS A 354 -1.43 -4.35 3.27
C CYS A 354 -0.98 -4.29 1.79
N CYS A 355 -0.79 -3.09 1.21
CA CYS A 355 -0.55 -2.86 -0.23
C CYS A 355 0.52 -3.74 -0.89
N ARG A 356 1.49 -4.25 -0.12
CA ARG A 356 2.62 -5.07 -0.61
C ARG A 356 3.04 -6.18 0.37
N LEU A 357 2.48 -6.22 1.58
CA LEU A 357 3.01 -7.04 2.68
C LEU A 357 2.80 -8.53 2.40
N GLN A 358 3.90 -9.28 2.30
CA GLN A 358 3.91 -10.73 2.22
C GLN A 358 4.23 -11.34 3.59
N LEU A 359 3.57 -12.45 3.89
CA LEU A 359 3.68 -13.16 5.17
C LEU A 359 4.38 -14.50 4.95
N ASP A 360 5.41 -14.80 5.75
CA ASP A 360 5.88 -16.18 5.92
C ASP A 360 5.07 -16.89 7.00
N LEU A 361 4.02 -17.61 6.59
CA LEU A 361 3.23 -18.42 7.52
C LEU A 361 4.02 -19.56 8.18
N ARG A 362 5.19 -19.98 7.68
CA ARG A 362 6.02 -21.00 8.35
C ARG A 362 6.51 -20.51 9.71
N GLU A 363 6.84 -19.22 9.81
CA GLU A 363 7.25 -18.60 11.06
C GLU A 363 6.08 -18.42 12.05
N LEU A 364 4.87 -18.19 11.54
CA LEU A 364 3.65 -18.16 12.36
C LEU A 364 3.23 -19.57 12.82
N LEU A 365 3.39 -20.58 11.96
CA LEU A 365 3.13 -21.99 12.27
C LEU A 365 4.06 -22.54 13.36
N LYS A 366 5.34 -22.14 13.37
CA LYS A 366 6.31 -22.51 14.44
C LYS A 366 5.86 -22.06 15.83
N ARG A 367 4.99 -21.04 15.93
CA ARG A 367 4.51 -20.48 17.21
C ARG A 367 3.25 -21.19 17.75
N GLY A 368 2.83 -22.31 17.15
CA GLY A 368 1.89 -23.25 17.75
C GLY A 368 0.41 -22.86 17.70
N ASN A 369 0.05 -21.79 16.98
CA ASN A 369 -1.35 -21.51 16.65
C ASN A 369 -1.67 -22.12 15.28
N GLY A 370 -2.82 -22.80 15.18
CA GLY A 370 -3.33 -23.29 13.90
C GLY A 370 -3.38 -22.16 12.86
N LEU A 371 -3.19 -22.52 11.59
CA LEU A 371 -3.13 -21.60 10.43
C LEU A 371 -4.34 -20.63 10.36
N PHE A 372 -5.47 -21.06 10.95
CA PHE A 372 -6.77 -20.43 10.86
C PHE A 372 -6.86 -19.16 11.73
N GLY A 373 -7.13 -18.02 11.08
CA GLY A 373 -7.30 -16.70 11.72
C GLY A 373 -6.01 -15.92 11.94
N SER A 374 -4.85 -16.56 12.04
CA SER A 374 -3.56 -15.86 12.21
C SER A 374 -3.12 -15.09 10.97
N ALA A 375 -3.45 -15.57 9.75
CA ALA A 375 -3.11 -14.89 8.50
C ALA A 375 -3.94 -13.61 8.27
N GLU A 376 -5.17 -13.57 8.80
CA GLU A 376 -6.12 -12.47 8.63
C GLU A 376 -5.93 -11.32 9.65
N MET A 377 -5.08 -11.50 10.66
CA MET A 377 -4.86 -10.57 11.78
C MET A 377 -3.38 -10.17 11.89
N THR A 378 -2.84 -9.62 10.81
CA THR A 378 -1.42 -9.27 10.68
C THR A 378 -1.24 -7.90 10.06
N GLY A 379 -0.03 -7.37 10.12
CA GLY A 379 0.30 -6.05 9.63
C GLY A 379 1.71 -5.67 10.06
N SER A 380 2.01 -4.38 10.12
CA SER A 380 3.27 -3.87 10.65
C SER A 380 2.98 -2.84 11.72
N LEU A 381 3.72 -2.90 12.83
CA LEU A 381 3.62 -1.89 13.89
C LEU A 381 4.42 -0.64 13.57
N GLY A 382 5.39 -0.72 12.68
CA GLY A 382 6.21 0.42 12.31
C GLY A 382 7.19 0.07 11.19
N VAL A 383 7.56 1.11 10.45
CA VAL A 383 8.53 1.03 9.37
C VAL A 383 9.65 2.03 9.65
N VAL A 384 10.90 1.58 9.46
CA VAL A 384 12.07 2.45 9.46
C VAL A 384 12.85 2.21 8.17
N THR A 385 13.12 3.27 7.41
CA THR A 385 13.85 3.18 6.13
C THR A 385 15.24 3.81 6.26
N LEU A 386 16.27 3.10 5.80
CA LEU A 386 17.64 3.60 5.76
C LEU A 386 17.87 4.45 4.50
N ASN A 387 18.63 5.53 4.65
CA ASN A 387 19.06 6.38 3.54
C ASN A 387 20.33 5.81 2.89
N MET A 388 20.16 5.01 1.85
CA MET A 388 21.28 4.29 1.22
C MET A 388 22.17 5.25 0.41
N ALA A 389 21.59 6.27 -0.23
CA ALA A 389 22.35 7.24 -1.02
C ALA A 389 23.41 7.97 -0.17
N ARG A 390 23.02 8.43 1.03
CA ARG A 390 23.95 9.03 2.00
C ARG A 390 25.07 8.06 2.39
N LEU A 391 24.73 6.80 2.65
CA LEU A 391 25.71 5.78 3.01
C LEU A 391 26.76 5.59 1.90
N GLY A 392 26.32 5.51 0.64
CA GLY A 392 27.22 5.43 -0.51
C GLY A 392 28.15 6.64 -0.62
N TYR A 393 27.65 7.84 -0.31
CA TYR A 393 28.45 9.07 -0.35
C TYR A 393 29.48 9.15 0.78
N ILE A 394 29.07 8.92 2.04
CA ILE A 394 29.95 9.04 3.21
C ILE A 394 31.08 8.00 3.19
N TYR A 395 30.77 6.76 2.77
CA TYR A 395 31.71 5.65 2.80
C TYR A 395 32.24 5.30 1.40
N LYS A 396 32.35 6.29 0.52
CA LYS A 396 32.85 6.15 -0.86
C LYS A 396 34.12 5.29 -0.91
N GLY A 397 34.07 4.19 -1.67
CA GLY A 397 35.17 3.24 -1.85
C GLY A 397 35.53 2.36 -0.63
N ASP A 398 34.94 2.56 0.54
CA ASP A 398 35.18 1.75 1.75
C ASP A 398 33.98 0.84 2.05
N LYS A 399 33.98 -0.33 1.43
CA LYS A 399 32.92 -1.33 1.59
C LYS A 399 32.81 -1.82 3.03
N ALA A 400 33.92 -1.94 3.76
CA ALA A 400 33.88 -2.44 5.14
C ALA A 400 33.24 -1.41 6.09
N ALA A 401 33.54 -0.13 5.92
CA ALA A 401 32.92 0.94 6.70
C ALA A 401 31.42 1.11 6.36
N LEU A 402 31.06 0.99 5.09
CA LEU A 402 29.67 1.00 4.64
C LEU A 402 28.83 -0.06 5.38
N TYR A 403 29.27 -1.31 5.41
CA TYR A 403 28.54 -2.39 6.09
C TYR A 403 28.43 -2.18 7.60
N ARG A 404 29.50 -1.69 8.25
CA ARG A 404 29.45 -1.36 9.68
C ARG A 404 28.40 -0.29 10.00
N GLU A 405 28.26 0.71 9.13
CA GLU A 405 27.25 1.75 9.34
C GLU A 405 25.84 1.25 9.02
N ILE A 406 25.66 0.41 8.00
CA ILE A 406 24.38 -0.27 7.76
C ILE A 406 23.96 -1.04 9.02
N ASP A 407 24.87 -1.81 9.62
CA ASP A 407 24.59 -2.53 10.87
C ASP A 407 24.16 -1.58 12.00
N ARG A 408 24.91 -0.49 12.21
CA ARG A 408 24.60 0.51 13.24
C ARG A 408 23.21 1.13 13.03
N LEU A 409 22.87 1.54 11.81
CA LEU A 409 21.55 2.12 11.51
C LEU A 409 20.43 1.09 11.63
N MET A 410 20.69 -0.18 11.28
CA MET A 410 19.74 -1.26 11.52
C MET A 410 19.53 -1.52 13.01
N ASP A 411 20.56 -1.41 13.85
CA ASP A 411 20.45 -1.56 15.31
C ASP A 411 19.60 -0.41 15.91
N ILE A 412 19.75 0.82 15.39
CA ILE A 412 18.88 1.96 15.74
C ILE A 412 17.44 1.74 15.29
N ALA A 413 17.25 1.23 14.07
CA ALA A 413 15.93 0.89 13.55
C ALA A 413 15.24 -0.17 14.43
N LYS A 414 15.95 -1.24 14.80
CA LYS A 414 15.49 -2.26 15.74
C LYS A 414 15.03 -1.61 17.06
N SER A 415 15.87 -0.79 17.68
CA SER A 415 15.56 -0.13 18.96
C SER A 415 14.29 0.74 18.87
N THR A 416 14.17 1.54 17.82
CA THR A 416 12.99 2.39 17.55
C THR A 416 11.72 1.55 17.43
N LEU A 417 11.75 0.49 16.63
CA LEU A 417 10.60 -0.38 16.37
C LEU A 417 10.13 -1.10 17.64
N GLU A 418 11.06 -1.56 18.48
CA GLU A 418 10.74 -2.22 19.74
C GLU A 418 10.14 -1.25 20.76
N LYS A 419 10.66 -0.02 20.86
CA LYS A 419 10.06 1.04 21.69
C LYS A 419 8.65 1.39 21.23
N LYS A 420 8.43 1.54 19.92
CA LYS A 420 7.10 1.77 19.34
C LYS A 420 6.15 0.63 19.69
N ARG A 421 6.58 -0.63 19.56
CA ARG A 421 5.80 -1.81 19.95
C ARG A 421 5.40 -1.79 21.43
N ILE A 422 6.34 -1.52 22.33
CA ILE A 422 6.07 -1.42 23.77
C ILE A 422 5.06 -0.30 24.06
N PHE A 423 5.25 0.88 23.46
CA PHE A 423 4.36 2.02 23.65
C PHE A 423 2.94 1.72 23.15
N VAL A 424 2.79 1.23 21.92
CA VAL A 424 1.50 0.88 21.32
C VAL A 424 0.81 -0.19 22.16
N HIS A 425 1.52 -1.23 22.58
CA HIS A 425 0.95 -2.27 23.45
C HIS A 425 0.51 -1.71 24.81
N LYS A 426 1.25 -0.76 25.39
CA LYS A 426 0.84 -0.07 26.62
C LYS A 426 -0.44 0.74 26.40
N MET A 427 -0.57 1.44 25.28
CA MET A 427 -1.78 2.21 24.96
C MET A 427 -2.98 1.29 24.67
N TYR A 428 -2.75 0.18 23.98
CA TYR A 428 -3.72 -0.89 23.76
C TYR A 428 -4.30 -1.39 25.09
N ASN A 429 -3.44 -1.75 26.05
CA ASN A 429 -3.87 -2.23 27.37
C ASN A 429 -4.60 -1.17 28.20
N ARG A 430 -4.39 0.13 27.92
CA ARG A 430 -5.12 1.24 28.55
C ARG A 430 -6.49 1.50 27.92
N GLY A 431 -6.84 0.81 26.85
CA GLY A 431 -8.09 1.03 26.10
C GLY A 431 -8.03 2.20 25.12
N PHE A 432 -6.83 2.60 24.67
CA PHE A 432 -6.67 3.72 23.73
C PHE A 432 -7.13 3.38 22.30
N TYR A 433 -7.12 2.09 21.94
CA TYR A 433 -7.58 1.57 20.64
C TYR A 433 -8.74 0.59 20.85
N PRO A 434 -9.94 1.07 21.21
CA PRO A 434 -11.04 0.21 21.60
C PRO A 434 -11.51 -0.75 20.49
N TYR A 435 -11.53 -0.33 19.23
CA TYR A 435 -11.97 -1.20 18.13
C TYR A 435 -10.87 -2.21 17.76
N THR A 436 -9.62 -1.78 17.76
CA THR A 436 -8.46 -2.67 17.61
C THR A 436 -8.46 -3.72 18.72
N ALA A 437 -8.72 -3.34 19.98
CA ALA A 437 -8.79 -4.31 21.07
C ALA A 437 -9.90 -5.35 20.89
N ARG A 438 -11.00 -4.97 20.24
CA ARG A 438 -12.13 -5.86 19.97
C ARG A 438 -11.87 -6.86 18.84
N TYR A 439 -11.24 -6.44 17.76
CA TYR A 439 -11.08 -7.24 16.53
C TYR A 439 -9.67 -7.78 16.32
N LEU A 440 -8.70 -7.27 17.06
CA LEU A 440 -7.31 -7.67 17.02
C LEU A 440 -6.82 -7.94 18.46
N PRO A 441 -7.06 -9.16 18.99
CA PRO A 441 -6.81 -9.48 20.40
C PRO A 441 -5.31 -9.54 20.76
N PHE A 442 -4.42 -9.55 19.77
CA PHE A 442 -2.97 -9.58 19.98
C PHE A 442 -2.21 -8.89 18.85
N LEU A 443 -1.04 -8.34 19.17
CA LEU A 443 -0.12 -7.71 18.21
C LEU A 443 1.09 -8.59 17.84
N ARG A 444 1.14 -9.83 18.35
CA ARG A 444 2.28 -10.75 18.15
C ARG A 444 2.52 -11.16 16.69
N ASN A 445 1.51 -11.02 15.83
CA ASN A 445 1.59 -11.31 14.40
C ASN A 445 1.96 -10.06 13.57
N HIS A 446 2.20 -8.91 14.20
CA HIS A 446 2.60 -7.69 13.49
C HIS A 446 4.12 -7.60 13.40
N PHE A 447 4.60 -7.30 12.20
CA PHE A 447 6.01 -7.15 11.88
C PHE A 447 6.58 -5.81 12.39
N SER A 448 7.88 -5.82 12.62
CA SER A 448 8.75 -4.65 12.74
C SER A 448 9.52 -4.52 11.42
N THR A 449 9.25 -3.48 10.64
CA THR A 449 9.70 -3.41 9.24
C THR A 449 10.92 -2.50 9.08
N ILE A 450 11.96 -3.04 8.44
CA ILE A 450 13.14 -2.26 8.02
C ILE A 450 13.12 -2.19 6.50
N GLY A 451 13.35 -1.01 5.94
CA GLY A 451 13.40 -0.80 4.50
C GLY A 451 14.62 -0.02 4.05
N VAL A 452 14.77 0.10 2.74
CA VAL A 452 15.85 0.85 2.08
C VAL A 452 15.29 1.84 1.09
N ASN A 453 16.03 2.92 0.84
CA ASN A 453 15.72 3.88 -0.22
C ASN A 453 17.02 4.45 -0.83
N GLY A 454 17.05 4.61 -2.16
CA GLY A 454 18.18 5.18 -2.88
C GLY A 454 19.36 4.23 -3.09
N MET A 455 19.13 2.92 -3.29
CA MET A 455 20.25 1.99 -3.57
C MET A 455 20.93 2.28 -4.92
N ASN A 456 20.19 2.81 -5.90
CA ASN A 456 20.79 3.27 -7.15
C ASN A 456 21.81 4.39 -6.88
N GLU A 457 21.39 5.44 -6.17
CA GLU A 457 22.27 6.56 -5.86
C GLU A 457 23.34 6.19 -4.83
N MET A 458 23.13 5.18 -3.98
CA MET A 458 24.17 4.61 -3.14
C MET A 458 25.34 4.11 -3.99
N LEU A 459 25.06 3.29 -5.02
CA LEU A 459 26.09 2.74 -5.90
C LEU A 459 26.82 3.85 -6.64
N ARG A 460 26.07 4.77 -7.26
CA ARG A 460 26.63 5.93 -7.96
C ARG A 460 27.55 6.75 -7.05
N ASN A 461 27.09 7.09 -5.84
CA ASN A 461 27.93 7.84 -4.90
C ASN A 461 29.13 7.02 -4.40
N PHE A 462 28.99 5.71 -4.18
CA PHE A 462 30.05 4.85 -3.67
C PHE A 462 31.17 4.62 -4.70
N THR A 463 30.81 4.53 -5.98
CA THR A 463 31.74 4.23 -7.08
C THR A 463 32.18 5.46 -7.86
N ASN A 464 31.78 6.66 -7.44
CA ASN A 464 32.05 7.91 -8.14
C ASN A 464 31.46 7.95 -9.56
N ASP A 465 30.18 7.57 -9.63
CA ASP A 465 29.30 7.56 -10.79
C ASP A 465 29.68 6.57 -11.90
N SER A 466 30.47 5.55 -11.59
CA SER A 466 30.92 4.56 -12.58
C SER A 466 30.02 3.32 -12.67
N VAL A 467 29.15 3.09 -11.68
CA VAL A 467 28.27 1.92 -11.57
C VAL A 467 26.93 2.34 -10.98
N ASP A 468 25.83 1.83 -11.54
CA ASP A 468 24.47 1.99 -11.00
C ASP A 468 23.68 0.66 -11.01
N LEU A 469 22.35 0.70 -10.78
CA LEU A 469 21.52 -0.52 -10.72
C LEU A 469 21.17 -1.15 -12.09
N THR A 470 21.76 -0.65 -13.17
CA THR A 470 21.63 -1.20 -14.53
C THR A 470 22.83 -2.08 -14.91
N ASP A 471 23.92 -1.96 -14.15
CA ASP A 471 25.13 -2.78 -14.31
C ASP A 471 25.06 -4.10 -13.51
N GLU A 472 25.64 -5.17 -14.05
CA GLU A 472 25.73 -6.47 -13.36
C GLU A 472 26.51 -6.36 -12.03
N GLU A 473 27.58 -5.56 -12.00
CA GLU A 473 28.35 -5.28 -10.78
C GLU A 473 27.49 -4.59 -9.72
N GLY A 474 26.71 -3.58 -10.13
CA GLY A 474 25.83 -2.83 -9.25
C GLY A 474 24.70 -3.68 -8.67
N ILE A 475 24.05 -4.49 -9.51
CA ILE A 475 23.03 -5.46 -9.08
C ILE A 475 23.63 -6.46 -8.09
N THR A 476 24.81 -7.01 -8.38
CA THR A 476 25.51 -7.96 -7.49
C THR A 476 25.77 -7.33 -6.13
N PHE A 477 26.29 -6.11 -6.11
CA PHE A 477 26.58 -5.41 -4.86
C PHE A 477 25.28 -5.09 -4.06
N ALA A 478 24.21 -4.67 -4.73
CA ALA A 478 22.93 -4.46 -4.07
C ALA A 478 22.35 -5.76 -3.49
N LEU A 479 22.46 -6.89 -4.20
CA LEU A 479 22.04 -8.20 -3.71
C LEU A 479 22.82 -8.62 -2.45
N GLU A 480 24.14 -8.40 -2.42
CA GLU A 480 24.97 -8.70 -1.24
C GLU A 480 24.53 -7.90 0.00
N ILE A 481 24.22 -6.61 -0.18
CA ILE A 481 23.72 -5.76 0.91
C ILE A 481 22.35 -6.24 1.40
N LEU A 482 21.42 -6.53 0.48
CA LEU A 482 20.10 -7.02 0.85
C LEU A 482 20.18 -8.37 1.59
N ASP A 483 21.06 -9.28 1.17
CA ASP A 483 21.31 -10.56 1.86
C ASP A 483 21.96 -10.36 3.24
N HIS A 484 22.86 -9.39 3.38
CA HIS A 484 23.41 -9.00 4.69
C HIS A 484 22.32 -8.48 5.63
N MET A 485 21.46 -7.57 5.15
CA MET A 485 20.35 -7.04 5.93
C MET A 485 19.36 -8.14 6.32
N ARG A 486 19.04 -9.10 5.43
CA ARG A 486 18.19 -10.26 5.76
C ARG A 486 18.77 -11.09 6.90
N LYS A 487 20.09 -11.39 6.86
CA LYS A 487 20.76 -12.13 7.94
C LYS A 487 20.65 -11.40 9.28
N LYS A 488 20.88 -10.09 9.29
CA LYS A 488 20.75 -9.26 10.50
C LYS A 488 19.31 -9.23 11.01
N ILE A 489 18.31 -9.13 10.14
CA ILE A 489 16.89 -9.24 10.50
C ILE A 489 16.57 -10.56 11.20
N ILE A 490 17.10 -11.69 10.71
CA ILE A 490 16.91 -12.99 11.39
C ILE A 490 17.43 -12.93 12.82
N THR A 491 18.62 -12.37 13.05
CA THR A 491 19.15 -12.22 14.42
C THR A 491 18.25 -11.37 15.32
N TYR A 492 17.62 -10.32 14.79
CA TYR A 492 16.68 -9.52 15.57
C TYR A 492 15.42 -10.28 15.96
N GLN A 493 14.92 -11.15 15.07
CA GLN A 493 13.77 -12.00 15.40
C GLN A 493 14.12 -12.99 16.51
N GLU A 494 15.31 -13.59 16.45
CA GLU A 494 15.81 -14.52 17.47
C GLU A 494 16.01 -13.81 18.82
N ASP A 495 16.63 -12.62 18.81
CA ASP A 495 16.91 -11.84 20.02
C ASP A 495 15.65 -11.36 20.74
N THR A 496 14.67 -10.87 19.98
CA THR A 496 13.51 -10.16 20.53
C THR A 496 12.27 -11.05 20.66
N GLY A 497 12.21 -12.15 19.90
CA GLY A 497 11.00 -12.94 19.72
C GLY A 497 9.92 -12.22 18.90
N ASN A 498 10.17 -11.06 18.32
CA ASN A 498 9.23 -10.35 17.45
C ASN A 498 9.48 -10.65 15.97
N LEU A 499 8.46 -10.48 15.13
CA LEU A 499 8.57 -10.69 13.69
C LEU A 499 9.21 -9.46 13.05
N TYR A 500 10.15 -9.66 12.14
CA TYR A 500 10.81 -8.62 11.38
C TYR A 500 10.81 -8.97 9.89
N ASN A 501 10.80 -7.95 9.05
CA ASN A 501 10.84 -8.13 7.61
C ASN A 501 11.62 -7.00 6.91
N LEU A 502 12.10 -7.31 5.70
CA LEU A 502 12.77 -6.37 4.82
C LEU A 502 11.78 -5.93 3.74
N GLU A 503 11.54 -4.63 3.61
CA GLU A 503 10.54 -4.10 2.67
C GLU A 503 11.15 -3.13 1.64
N ALA A 504 10.69 -3.22 0.41
CA ALA A 504 10.84 -2.17 -0.60
C ALA A 504 9.82 -1.05 -0.30
N THR A 505 10.10 -0.28 0.74
CA THR A 505 9.18 0.75 1.26
C THR A 505 8.72 1.67 0.13
N PRO A 506 7.42 2.01 0.02
CA PRO A 506 6.92 2.93 -1.00
C PRO A 506 7.56 4.33 -0.94
N ALA A 507 8.00 4.75 0.26
CA ALA A 507 8.82 5.94 0.50
C ALA A 507 8.29 7.23 -0.17
N GLU A 508 6.97 7.42 -0.29
CA GLU A 508 6.35 8.45 -1.14
C GLU A 508 6.93 9.86 -0.90
N GLY A 509 6.89 10.34 0.35
CA GLY A 509 7.54 11.59 0.76
C GLY A 509 9.00 11.42 1.19
N THR A 510 9.42 10.19 1.51
CA THR A 510 10.76 9.90 2.03
C THR A 510 11.84 10.05 0.96
N THR A 511 11.56 9.68 -0.30
CA THR A 511 12.48 9.85 -1.43
C THR A 511 12.94 11.30 -1.59
N TYR A 512 11.98 12.24 -1.56
CA TYR A 512 12.26 13.67 -1.62
C TYR A 512 12.93 14.19 -0.35
N ARG A 513 12.46 13.74 0.82
CA ARG A 513 13.00 14.18 2.11
C ARG A 513 14.49 13.89 2.24
N PHE A 514 14.91 12.66 1.93
CA PHE A 514 16.32 12.29 1.99
C PHE A 514 17.15 13.12 1.02
N ALA A 515 16.77 13.17 -0.26
CA ALA A 515 17.40 13.97 -1.29
C ALA A 515 17.58 15.45 -0.88
N LYS A 516 16.51 16.07 -0.37
CA LYS A 516 16.50 17.46 0.09
C LYS A 516 17.41 17.70 1.29
N GLU A 517 17.34 16.85 2.33
CA GLU A 517 18.17 17.03 3.53
C GLU A 517 19.65 16.71 3.25
N ASP A 518 19.93 15.80 2.32
CA ASP A 518 21.28 15.53 1.86
C ASP A 518 21.86 16.66 1.03
N LYS A 519 21.10 17.24 0.10
CA LYS A 519 21.59 18.36 -0.73
C LYS A 519 22.04 19.55 0.10
N LYS A 520 21.34 19.83 1.22
CA LYS A 520 21.71 20.89 2.17
C LYS A 520 23.05 20.63 2.86
N ARG A 521 23.39 19.36 3.11
CA ARG A 521 24.58 18.94 3.88
C ARG A 521 25.77 18.65 2.98
N PHE A 522 25.50 18.08 1.82
CA PHE A 522 26.47 17.59 0.84
C PHE A 522 26.10 18.14 -0.54
N PRO A 523 26.58 19.35 -0.90
CA PRO A 523 26.17 20.01 -2.15
C PRO A 523 26.51 19.21 -3.42
N ASP A 524 27.52 18.34 -3.37
CA ASP A 524 28.04 17.52 -4.47
C ASP A 524 27.55 16.06 -4.45
N ILE A 525 26.67 15.68 -3.51
CA ILE A 525 26.07 14.32 -3.52
C ILE A 525 25.26 14.09 -4.79
N LEU A 526 25.43 12.91 -5.40
CA LEU A 526 24.69 12.51 -6.60
C LEU A 526 23.27 12.10 -6.22
N GLN A 527 22.30 12.59 -6.99
CA GLN A 527 20.87 12.34 -6.81
C GLN A 527 20.21 12.18 -8.17
N ALA A 528 18.98 11.65 -8.20
CA ALA A 528 18.14 11.66 -9.38
C ALA A 528 17.31 12.96 -9.46
N GLY A 529 16.64 13.18 -10.58
CA GLY A 529 15.86 14.39 -10.83
C GLY A 529 16.70 15.60 -11.25
N PHE A 530 16.07 16.77 -11.22
CA PHE A 530 16.62 18.03 -11.76
C PHE A 530 16.11 19.23 -10.96
N ASP A 531 16.91 20.30 -10.93
CA ASP A 531 16.63 21.53 -10.19
C ASP A 531 16.16 21.27 -8.75
N ASP A 532 14.98 21.78 -8.37
CA ASP A 532 14.36 21.54 -7.06
C ASP A 532 13.59 20.20 -6.96
N ASN A 533 13.41 19.49 -8.08
CA ASN A 533 12.68 18.22 -8.18
C ASN A 533 13.62 17.01 -8.04
N ILE A 534 14.58 17.11 -7.14
CA ILE A 534 15.49 16.02 -6.78
C ILE A 534 14.79 14.91 -6.01
N TYR A 535 15.25 13.67 -6.15
CA TYR A 535 14.75 12.53 -5.37
C TYR A 535 15.78 11.39 -5.36
N TYR A 536 15.54 10.41 -4.50
CA TYR A 536 16.23 9.12 -4.55
C TYR A 536 15.32 8.02 -5.13
N THR A 537 15.90 7.18 -5.97
CA THR A 537 15.21 6.08 -6.63
C THR A 537 14.68 5.10 -5.58
N ASN A 538 13.45 4.63 -5.76
CA ASN A 538 12.78 3.91 -4.70
C ASN A 538 13.44 2.56 -4.40
N SER A 539 13.73 2.29 -3.13
CA SER A 539 14.30 0.99 -2.69
C SER A 539 15.53 0.58 -3.51
N SER A 540 15.44 -0.54 -4.22
CA SER A 540 16.42 -1.05 -5.18
C SER A 540 15.88 -1.10 -6.62
N GLN A 541 15.01 -0.16 -6.99
CA GLN A 541 14.54 -0.02 -8.37
C GLN A 541 15.66 0.56 -9.25
N ILE A 542 15.63 0.21 -10.53
CA ILE A 542 16.48 0.83 -11.56
C ILE A 542 16.08 2.31 -11.74
N PRO A 543 16.97 3.16 -12.30
CA PRO A 543 16.63 4.53 -12.66
C PRO A 543 15.36 4.59 -13.51
N VAL A 544 14.46 5.53 -13.21
CA VAL A 544 13.15 5.60 -13.88
C VAL A 544 13.24 6.00 -15.36
N GLY A 545 14.34 6.61 -15.77
CA GLY A 545 14.62 7.00 -17.15
C GLY A 545 15.45 5.99 -17.95
N HIS A 546 15.70 4.78 -17.41
CA HIS A 546 16.64 3.81 -18.00
C HIS A 546 16.15 3.21 -19.33
N THR A 547 14.94 2.66 -19.36
CA THR A 547 14.44 1.88 -20.52
C THR A 547 12.94 2.05 -20.72
N ASP A 548 12.51 2.01 -21.98
CA ASP A 548 11.11 1.92 -22.42
C ASP A 548 10.67 0.46 -22.62
N ASP A 549 11.57 -0.51 -22.40
CA ASP A 549 11.30 -1.94 -22.53
C ASP A 549 10.93 -2.56 -21.18
N PRO A 550 9.67 -3.00 -20.99
CA PRO A 550 9.24 -3.57 -19.73
C PRO A 550 9.94 -4.90 -19.40
N PHE A 551 10.36 -5.67 -20.40
CA PHE A 551 11.04 -6.95 -20.17
C PHE A 551 12.49 -6.73 -19.74
N GLU A 552 13.18 -5.72 -20.26
CA GLU A 552 14.50 -5.35 -19.75
C GLU A 552 14.42 -4.93 -18.27
N ALA A 553 13.44 -4.09 -17.93
CA ALA A 553 13.21 -3.70 -16.54
C ALA A 553 12.89 -4.91 -15.63
N LEU A 554 12.07 -5.85 -16.12
CA LEU A 554 11.77 -7.10 -15.41
C LEU A 554 13.01 -7.95 -15.17
N GLU A 555 13.88 -8.14 -16.17
CA GLU A 555 15.13 -8.91 -16.03
C GLU A 555 16.04 -8.33 -14.95
N LEU A 556 16.29 -7.01 -15.00
CA LEU A 556 17.16 -6.31 -14.05
C LEU A 556 16.59 -6.35 -12.62
N GLN A 557 15.27 -6.32 -12.48
CA GLN A 557 14.59 -6.24 -11.19
C GLN A 557 14.24 -7.59 -10.57
N ASN A 558 14.10 -8.67 -11.36
CA ASN A 558 13.57 -9.95 -10.88
C ASN A 558 14.29 -10.46 -9.62
N LYS A 559 15.62 -10.52 -9.65
CA LYS A 559 16.43 -11.00 -8.50
C LYS A 559 16.36 -10.05 -7.30
N LEU A 560 16.42 -8.75 -7.52
CA LEU A 560 16.41 -7.73 -6.46
C LEU A 560 15.08 -7.75 -5.70
N GLN A 561 13.97 -7.76 -6.43
CA GLN A 561 12.63 -7.73 -5.83
C GLN A 561 12.36 -9.00 -5.00
N CYS A 562 12.91 -10.15 -5.39
CA CYS A 562 12.77 -11.39 -4.62
C CYS A 562 13.53 -11.40 -3.27
N LYS A 563 14.39 -10.42 -2.98
CA LYS A 563 15.10 -10.34 -1.69
C LYS A 563 14.26 -9.76 -0.57
N TYR A 564 13.18 -9.05 -0.88
CA TYR A 564 12.31 -8.46 0.13
C TYR A 564 11.36 -9.50 0.71
N THR A 565 11.34 -9.63 2.03
CA THR A 565 10.47 -10.57 2.75
C THR A 565 9.17 -9.93 3.23
N GLY A 566 9.16 -8.60 3.34
CA GLY A 566 8.08 -7.81 3.90
C GLY A 566 7.20 -7.11 2.89
N GLY A 567 7.57 -7.10 1.63
CA GLY A 567 6.73 -6.55 0.58
C GLY A 567 7.52 -5.82 -0.49
N THR A 568 7.13 -6.08 -1.73
CA THR A 568 7.76 -5.55 -2.93
C THR A 568 6.73 -5.42 -4.02
N VAL A 569 6.95 -4.55 -5.00
CA VAL A 569 6.16 -4.52 -6.24
C VAL A 569 6.98 -3.85 -7.32
N LEU A 570 6.90 -4.40 -8.53
CA LEU A 570 7.35 -3.71 -9.72
C LEU A 570 6.16 -3.10 -10.44
N HIS A 571 6.18 -1.77 -10.56
CA HIS A 571 5.19 -1.04 -11.32
C HIS A 571 5.63 -0.96 -12.78
N LEU A 572 4.83 -1.54 -13.67
CA LEU A 572 5.01 -1.44 -15.11
C LEU A 572 4.28 -0.18 -15.61
N TYR A 573 4.98 0.95 -15.57
CA TYR A 573 4.45 2.27 -15.95
C TYR A 573 4.36 2.40 -17.47
N MET A 574 3.14 2.35 -18.00
CA MET A 574 2.86 2.44 -19.43
C MET A 574 2.58 3.90 -19.83
N GLY A 575 3.01 4.31 -21.02
CA GLY A 575 2.84 5.70 -21.48
C GLY A 575 1.38 6.09 -21.74
N GLU A 576 0.55 5.10 -22.03
CA GLU A 576 -0.89 5.23 -22.17
C GLU A 576 -1.60 3.90 -21.86
N LYS A 577 -2.91 3.85 -22.05
CA LYS A 577 -3.67 2.59 -21.95
C LYS A 577 -3.19 1.58 -22.98
N LEU A 578 -3.27 0.30 -22.64
CA LEU A 578 -3.03 -0.76 -23.60
C LEU A 578 -4.17 -0.82 -24.64
N SER A 579 -3.85 -1.35 -25.82
CA SER A 579 -4.75 -1.47 -26.97
C SER A 579 -6.06 -2.20 -26.66
N SER A 580 -6.01 -3.20 -25.77
CA SER A 580 -7.17 -3.99 -25.36
C SER A 580 -6.93 -4.71 -24.03
N GLY A 581 -8.02 -5.11 -23.37
CA GLY A 581 -7.94 -6.03 -22.23
C GLY A 581 -7.26 -7.34 -22.60
N GLU A 582 -7.43 -7.79 -23.84
CA GLU A 582 -6.78 -9.01 -24.35
C GLU A 582 -5.25 -8.89 -24.46
N ALA A 583 -4.75 -7.76 -24.97
CA ALA A 583 -3.32 -7.49 -24.99
C ALA A 583 -2.73 -7.41 -23.57
N CYS A 584 -3.44 -6.73 -22.66
CA CYS A 584 -3.05 -6.64 -21.25
C CYS A 584 -3.01 -8.02 -20.57
N ARG A 585 -4.02 -8.85 -20.82
CA ARG A 585 -4.08 -10.23 -20.33
C ARG A 585 -2.87 -11.04 -20.78
N ARG A 586 -2.57 -11.05 -22.08
CA ARG A 586 -1.40 -11.75 -22.62
C ARG A 586 -0.09 -11.25 -22.00
N PHE A 587 0.03 -9.93 -21.83
CA PHE A 587 1.20 -9.34 -21.22
C PHE A 587 1.38 -9.80 -19.76
N VAL A 588 0.35 -9.65 -18.93
CA VAL A 588 0.40 -10.06 -17.52
C VAL A 588 0.66 -11.56 -17.39
N LYS A 589 -0.01 -12.41 -18.20
CA LYS A 589 0.24 -13.85 -18.25
C LYS A 589 1.70 -14.16 -18.54
N LYS A 590 2.26 -13.53 -19.57
CA LYS A 590 3.66 -13.71 -19.96
C LYS A 590 4.62 -13.26 -18.85
N VAL A 591 4.34 -12.17 -18.15
CA VAL A 591 5.18 -11.74 -17.03
C VAL A 591 5.11 -12.75 -15.87
N ILE A 592 3.90 -13.15 -15.48
CA ILE A 592 3.67 -14.06 -14.35
C ILE A 592 4.25 -15.45 -14.58
N GLU A 593 4.24 -15.96 -15.82
CA GLU A 593 4.78 -17.28 -16.16
C GLU A 593 6.31 -17.31 -16.24
N ASN A 594 6.96 -16.19 -16.61
CA ASN A 594 8.40 -16.14 -16.87
C ASN A 594 9.23 -15.55 -15.73
N TYR A 595 8.61 -14.77 -14.83
CA TYR A 595 9.32 -14.05 -13.77
C TYR A 595 8.88 -14.50 -12.37
N GLN A 596 9.80 -14.37 -11.41
CA GLN A 596 9.58 -14.75 -10.01
C GLN A 596 9.09 -13.59 -9.15
N LEU A 597 9.00 -12.37 -9.73
CA LEU A 597 8.55 -11.17 -9.03
C LEU A 597 7.24 -11.45 -8.28
N PRO A 598 7.19 -11.22 -6.96
CA PRO A 598 6.02 -11.58 -6.17
C PRO A 598 4.78 -10.75 -6.50
N TYR A 599 4.99 -9.51 -6.97
CA TYR A 599 3.95 -8.53 -7.22
C TYR A 599 4.29 -7.64 -8.41
N ILE A 600 3.31 -7.48 -9.28
CA ILE A 600 3.37 -6.53 -10.39
C ILE A 600 2.08 -5.72 -10.50
N THR A 601 2.18 -4.58 -11.17
CA THR A 601 1.01 -3.81 -11.63
C THR A 601 1.25 -3.35 -13.06
N ILE A 602 0.20 -3.27 -13.87
CA ILE A 602 0.23 -2.48 -15.11
C ILE A 602 -0.35 -1.11 -14.77
N THR A 603 0.42 -0.05 -15.04
CA THR A 603 0.05 1.33 -14.65
C THR A 603 0.06 2.24 -15.88
N PRO A 604 -1.07 2.36 -16.59
CA PRO A 604 -1.26 3.37 -17.62
C PRO A 604 -1.22 4.80 -17.07
N VAL A 605 -0.63 5.71 -17.83
CA VAL A 605 -0.85 7.16 -17.67
C VAL A 605 -2.05 7.59 -18.52
N PHE A 606 -2.90 8.45 -17.98
CA PHE A 606 -4.03 9.00 -18.70
C PHE A 606 -4.43 10.35 -18.15
N SER A 607 -5.15 11.14 -18.95
CA SER A 607 -5.68 12.44 -18.56
C SER A 607 -7.19 12.39 -18.37
N THR A 608 -7.74 13.29 -17.57
CA THR A 608 -9.18 13.46 -17.40
C THR A 608 -9.60 14.91 -17.59
N CYS A 609 -10.65 15.11 -18.38
CA CYS A 609 -11.29 16.40 -18.60
C CYS A 609 -12.67 16.39 -17.92
N GLU A 610 -13.01 17.45 -17.18
CA GLU A 610 -14.31 17.55 -16.50
C GLU A 610 -15.51 17.46 -17.45
N THR A 611 -15.34 17.86 -18.71
CA THR A 611 -16.39 17.83 -19.73
C THR A 611 -16.35 16.59 -20.62
N HIS A 612 -15.15 16.16 -21.04
CA HIS A 612 -14.99 15.09 -22.03
C HIS A 612 -14.56 13.75 -21.43
N GLY A 613 -14.29 13.69 -20.13
CA GLY A 613 -13.90 12.49 -19.42
C GLY A 613 -12.47 12.03 -19.74
N TYR A 614 -12.30 10.73 -19.88
CA TYR A 614 -11.03 10.04 -20.07
C TYR A 614 -10.33 10.43 -21.39
N LEU A 615 -9.02 10.69 -21.33
CA LEU A 615 -8.15 10.97 -22.46
C LEU A 615 -6.93 10.03 -22.42
N ASN A 616 -6.50 9.53 -23.59
CA ASN A 616 -5.37 8.62 -23.68
C ASN A 616 -4.04 9.35 -23.43
N GLY A 617 -3.21 8.77 -22.56
CA GLY A 617 -1.88 9.28 -22.25
C GLY A 617 -1.91 10.62 -21.50
N GLU A 618 -0.72 11.20 -21.34
CA GLU A 618 -0.56 12.51 -20.73
C GLU A 618 -0.93 13.62 -21.73
N GLN A 619 -2.00 14.36 -21.42
CA GLN A 619 -2.52 15.46 -22.25
C GLN A 619 -2.72 16.70 -21.38
N PRO A 620 -1.78 17.66 -21.30
CA PRO A 620 -1.92 18.83 -20.43
C PRO A 620 -3.18 19.66 -20.70
N GLU A 621 -3.63 19.69 -21.94
CA GLU A 621 -4.86 20.35 -22.38
C GLU A 621 -5.77 19.36 -23.11
N CYS A 622 -7.08 19.48 -22.92
CA CYS A 622 -8.04 18.62 -23.58
C CYS A 622 -8.07 18.92 -25.08
N PRO A 623 -7.91 17.92 -25.96
CA PRO A 623 -7.91 18.14 -27.42
C PRO A 623 -9.28 18.58 -27.97
N HIS A 624 -10.34 18.49 -27.16
CA HIS A 624 -11.71 18.83 -27.56
C HIS A 624 -12.15 20.23 -27.11
N CYS A 625 -11.77 20.69 -25.91
CA CYS A 625 -12.15 22.02 -25.38
C CYS A 625 -10.99 22.95 -25.03
N GLY A 626 -9.74 22.48 -25.08
CA GLY A 626 -8.56 23.29 -24.73
C GLY A 626 -8.45 23.64 -23.24
N THR A 627 -9.27 23.03 -22.37
CA THR A 627 -9.15 23.22 -20.91
C THR A 627 -8.03 22.36 -20.35
N GLU A 628 -7.39 22.84 -19.29
CA GLU A 628 -6.41 22.05 -18.52
C GLU A 628 -7.04 20.72 -18.06
N THR A 629 -6.27 19.64 -18.14
CA THR A 629 -6.71 18.31 -17.69
C THR A 629 -6.00 17.94 -16.40
N SER A 630 -6.53 16.95 -15.70
CA SER A 630 -5.78 16.29 -14.61
C SER A 630 -5.11 15.03 -15.15
N VAL A 631 -3.79 14.96 -15.05
CA VAL A 631 -3.00 13.79 -15.44
C VAL A 631 -2.97 12.79 -14.28
N TRP A 632 -3.42 11.56 -14.52
CA TRP A 632 -3.49 10.50 -13.53
C TRP A 632 -2.47 9.41 -13.79
N THR A 633 -1.80 8.99 -12.72
CA THR A 633 -0.94 7.81 -12.70
C THR A 633 -0.81 7.30 -11.26
N ARG A 634 -0.11 6.19 -11.07
CA ARG A 634 0.19 5.65 -9.74
C ARG A 634 1.40 6.38 -9.17
N VAL A 635 1.25 7.01 -8.00
CA VAL A 635 2.42 7.65 -7.34
C VAL A 635 3.42 6.59 -6.89
N MET A 636 3.04 5.76 -5.91
CA MET A 636 3.84 4.66 -5.34
C MET A 636 2.95 3.53 -4.81
N GLY A 637 1.70 3.45 -5.24
CA GLY A 637 0.76 2.57 -4.54
C GLY A 637 -0.67 2.64 -5.06
N TYR A 638 -1.11 3.83 -5.42
CA TYR A 638 -2.51 4.14 -5.70
C TYR A 638 -2.59 5.30 -6.69
N PHE A 639 -3.76 5.48 -7.31
CA PHE A 639 -3.94 6.53 -8.30
C PHE A 639 -4.17 7.89 -7.66
N ARG A 640 -3.41 8.86 -8.14
CA ARG A 640 -3.62 10.27 -7.84
C ARG A 640 -3.28 11.15 -9.03
N PRO A 641 -3.86 12.36 -9.11
CA PRO A 641 -3.44 13.35 -10.09
C PRO A 641 -2.00 13.78 -9.84
N VAL A 642 -1.19 13.95 -10.88
CA VAL A 642 0.22 14.35 -10.79
C VAL A 642 0.37 15.70 -10.07
N GLU A 643 -0.64 16.56 -10.12
CA GLU A 643 -0.68 17.87 -9.45
C GLU A 643 -0.60 17.75 -7.92
N SER A 644 -1.14 16.64 -7.39
CA SER A 644 -1.14 16.29 -5.97
C SER A 644 0.19 15.71 -5.47
N PHE A 645 1.07 15.28 -6.38
CA PHE A 645 2.35 14.67 -6.01
C PHE A 645 3.25 15.70 -5.30
N ASN A 646 4.12 15.22 -4.40
CA ASN A 646 5.21 16.03 -3.87
C ASN A 646 6.24 16.37 -4.95
N THR A 647 7.11 17.33 -4.64
CA THR A 647 8.13 17.86 -5.55
C THR A 647 9.05 16.77 -6.11
N GLY A 648 9.56 15.87 -5.28
CA GLY A 648 10.41 14.77 -5.74
C GLY A 648 9.67 13.79 -6.64
N LYS A 649 8.41 13.46 -6.34
CA LYS A 649 7.57 12.58 -7.18
C LYS A 649 7.19 13.21 -8.51
N LYS A 650 7.09 14.54 -8.59
CA LYS A 650 6.99 15.26 -9.87
C LYS A 650 8.28 15.17 -10.68
N GLY A 651 9.44 15.22 -10.02
CA GLY A 651 10.73 14.96 -10.66
C GLY A 651 10.81 13.55 -11.23
N GLU A 652 10.46 12.56 -10.41
CA GLU A 652 10.42 11.14 -10.80
C GLU A 652 9.47 10.89 -11.98
N HIS A 653 8.26 11.46 -11.96
CA HIS A 653 7.32 11.34 -13.07
C HIS A 653 7.86 11.94 -14.37
N ARG A 654 8.49 13.11 -14.30
CA ARG A 654 9.03 13.82 -15.47
C ARG A 654 10.28 13.16 -16.05
N GLU A 655 11.11 12.55 -15.22
CA GLU A 655 12.30 11.81 -15.67
C GLU A 655 11.95 10.43 -16.24
N ARG A 656 10.77 9.90 -15.89
CA ARG A 656 10.37 8.54 -16.24
C ARG A 656 10.25 8.35 -17.75
N LEU A 657 10.98 7.36 -18.24
CA LEU A 657 10.74 6.77 -19.55
C LEU A 657 9.65 5.70 -19.39
N HIS A 658 8.50 5.94 -20.00
CA HIS A 658 7.35 5.05 -19.89
C HIS A 658 7.51 3.86 -20.84
N PHE A 659 6.98 2.71 -20.43
CA PHE A 659 6.97 1.51 -21.25
C PHE A 659 5.99 1.63 -22.42
N GLU A 660 6.40 1.11 -23.57
CA GLU A 660 5.60 1.10 -24.79
C GLU A 660 5.04 -0.30 -25.10
N GLU A 661 3.79 -0.38 -25.55
CA GLU A 661 3.14 -1.66 -25.87
C GLU A 661 3.79 -2.40 -27.05
N ASN A 662 4.33 -1.68 -28.03
CA ASN A 662 5.06 -2.25 -29.18
C ASN A 662 6.31 -3.07 -28.77
N ARG A 663 6.97 -2.74 -27.65
CA ARG A 663 8.09 -3.48 -27.08
C ARG A 663 7.63 -4.81 -26.49
N ILE A 664 6.37 -4.91 -26.09
CA ILE A 664 5.79 -6.14 -25.55
C ILE A 664 5.62 -7.19 -26.65
N GLU A 665 5.15 -6.77 -27.83
CA GLU A 665 4.82 -7.64 -28.96
C GLU A 665 6.07 -8.10 -29.74
N SER A 666 7.13 -7.28 -29.77
CA SER A 666 8.35 -7.56 -30.54
C SER A 666 9.26 -8.64 -29.92
N LYS A 667 9.14 -8.90 -28.62
CA LYS A 667 9.88 -9.98 -27.94
C LYS A 667 9.08 -11.28 -27.96
N ASN A 668 9.36 -12.16 -28.92
CA ASN A 668 9.15 -13.59 -28.69
C ASN A 668 10.19 -14.02 -27.64
N LEU A 669 9.79 -14.09 -26.36
CA LEU A 669 10.60 -14.74 -25.33
C LEU A 669 10.64 -16.23 -25.71
N LEU A 670 11.84 -16.74 -25.95
CA LEU A 670 12.12 -18.13 -26.31
C LEU A 670 11.90 -19.09 -25.15
#